data_AF-A0A4Y9YEP2-F1
#
_entry.id   AF-A0A4Y9YEP2-F1
#
_cell.length_a   1.000
_cell.length_b   1.000
_cell.length_c   1.000
_cell.angle_alpha   90.00
_cell.angle_beta   90.00
_cell.angle_gamma   90.00
#
_symmetry.space_group_name_H-M   'P 1'
#
loop_
_entity.id
_entity.type
_entity.pdbx_description
1 polymer ?
#
loop_
_entity_poly.entity_id
_entity_poly.type
_entity_poly.pdbx_seq_one_letter_code
_entity_poly.pdbx_strand_id
1 'polypeptide(L)'
;MTSRGTPANRGECAQAAPCPNSRLSFMSTSEFDPKSVLQLDPWLEPFVPAIEHRYGLFRKWKDTIFQHEGGYDAFTKGYDKFGFNVSSDGTVTYREWAPNAKEANLIGDFNNWDRSSHPMKRDEYGVWEIVIPPKAPGECAIAHDSKIKISMIAASGERIERLPAWIKRATQELAVSPVYDARFWNPPKKYVFKNKPPPKPQSVRIYEAHVGIASSEPKVATYKEFTANVLPRIHALGYNTIQLMAIMEHAYYASFGYQVTNFFAASSRYGTPEDLKELVDTAHGMGITVLLDIVHSHACKNVLDGLNLFDGSDHQYFHEGSKGRHELWDSRLFNYGSHEVLRFLLSNLRFWIEEYAFDGYRFDGVTSMMYTHHGIGTGFSGGYHEYFGPGVDEEGVVYLMLANDAMHSLFPSVITIAEDVSGMPLLCVPASKGGVGFDYRLSMAIPDMWIKLLKHKKDDEWDMANIVHTLINRRHGEKSVAYAESHDQALVGDKTLAFWLMDKEMYTHMSDMTPMTPIIARGMALHKMIRLLVHSLGGEGYLNFIGNEFGHPEWLDFPREGNGNSFHYARRQWNVVDDDLLRYKYLNAFDAAMNHLDAQYNWLSSPQAYVSLKHEVDKVIVFERAGLLFIFNFHPTNSFTDYRVGVEEAGEYKTVLCSDDKRFGGFGNVDLNTRYFTTPMEWNGRKNWLQRRVRVPTYRFPAPRTPDTHHALLPPILPPGRPSDVTSSRSQIPRFLRCAVTGHESYLTRTTSSTGRLQSQVCTPDLASEAARVLVQAAGLRHPTYPPRLTSVSNDINAQHQCHRRPPRASASPNSNHPGLSDSTASSAMDPHPPSVTLIVRYTRSTAHDLPPVRAIAPASALTLTLTLRRHRSPPSLLPFRVPALPFSRRQSESRFPVYRFRLSSLGL
;
A
#
# COMPACT_ATOMS: atom_id res chain seq x y z
N MET A 1 79.29 12.08 50.23
CA MET A 1 80.27 11.26 49.50
C MET A 1 79.59 10.58 48.32
N THR A 2 80.37 10.03 47.39
CA THR A 2 79.95 9.61 46.04
C THR A 2 79.24 8.26 45.95
N SER A 3 78.45 8.14 44.86
CA SER A 3 78.30 6.98 43.97
C SER A 3 77.59 5.68 44.41
N ARG A 4 76.44 5.46 43.74
CA ARG A 4 76.03 4.29 42.92
C ARG A 4 75.82 2.91 43.56
N GLY A 5 74.63 2.36 43.29
CA GLY A 5 74.31 0.92 43.29
C GLY A 5 72.82 0.69 43.03
N THR A 6 72.45 0.18 41.84
CA THR A 6 71.04 -0.05 41.42
C THR A 6 70.43 -1.25 42.13
N PRO A 7 69.10 -1.25 42.37
CA PRO A 7 68.31 -2.41 41.95
C PRO A 7 66.86 -2.13 41.47
N ALA A 8 66.40 -3.01 40.58
CA ALA A 8 65.02 -3.46 40.32
C ALA A 8 63.81 -2.54 40.66
N ASN A 9 63.12 -2.04 39.61
CA ASN A 9 61.79 -1.44 39.76
C ASN A 9 60.69 -2.50 40.04
N ARG A 10 60.03 -2.36 41.19
CA ARG A 10 58.66 -2.84 41.41
C ARG A 10 57.66 -1.70 41.13
N GLY A 11 56.41 -2.04 40.88
CA GLY A 11 55.40 -1.11 40.34
C GLY A 11 55.10 0.10 41.21
N GLU A 12 54.85 1.23 40.55
CA GLU A 12 54.41 2.48 41.18
C GLU A 12 52.89 2.65 41.15
N CYS A 13 52.39 3.29 42.20
CA CYS A 13 51.01 3.73 42.33
C CYS A 13 50.78 5.00 41.50
N ALA A 14 49.88 4.96 40.51
CA ALA A 14 49.53 6.14 39.72
C ALA A 14 48.33 6.89 40.33
N GLN A 15 48.41 8.21 40.32
CA GLN A 15 47.43 9.12 40.94
C GLN A 15 46.11 9.17 40.15
N ALA A 16 45.01 9.47 40.86
CA ALA A 16 43.69 9.58 40.25
C ALA A 16 43.62 10.77 39.26
N ALA A 17 43.34 10.46 37.98
CA ALA A 17 43.02 11.46 36.97
C ALA A 17 41.56 11.92 37.09
N PRO A 18 41.24 13.21 36.87
CA PRO A 18 39.87 13.70 36.93
C PRO A 18 39.03 13.17 35.75
N CYS A 19 37.75 12.91 36.00
CA CYS A 19 36.81 12.37 35.02
C CYS A 19 36.70 13.27 33.76
N PRO A 20 36.71 12.69 32.55
CA PRO A 20 36.47 13.45 31.33
C PRO A 20 34.99 13.82 31.25
N ASN A 21 34.67 15.08 31.55
CA ASN A 21 33.34 15.65 31.34
C ASN A 21 33.17 15.94 29.84
N SER A 22 32.90 14.90 29.05
CA SER A 22 32.87 14.97 27.59
C SER A 22 31.63 15.71 27.08
N ARG A 23 31.71 17.05 27.04
CA ARG A 23 30.94 17.82 26.07
C ARG A 23 31.37 17.37 24.67
N LEU A 24 30.54 16.58 24.00
CA LEU A 24 30.64 16.39 22.56
C LEU A 24 30.63 17.78 21.92
N SER A 25 31.73 18.15 21.26
CA SER A 25 31.80 19.41 20.54
C SER A 25 30.84 19.34 19.36
N PHE A 26 29.70 20.03 19.48
CA PHE A 26 28.73 20.15 18.41
C PHE A 26 29.41 20.75 17.17
N MET A 27 29.59 19.94 16.14
CA MET A 27 29.95 20.41 14.81
C MET A 27 28.64 20.75 14.09
N SER A 28 28.49 21.99 13.64
CA SER A 28 27.30 22.42 12.90
C SER A 28 27.14 21.61 11.61
N THR A 29 25.88 21.42 11.19
CA THR A 29 25.60 20.71 9.94
C THR A 29 26.30 21.41 8.77
N SER A 30 26.91 20.64 7.85
CA SER A 30 27.69 21.19 6.73
C SER A 30 26.85 22.08 5.82
N GLU A 31 27.49 23.07 5.19
CA GLU A 31 26.85 23.97 4.23
C GLU A 31 26.38 23.21 2.98
N PHE A 32 25.50 23.84 2.20
CA PHE A 32 25.01 23.27 0.95
C PHE A 32 26.11 23.31 -0.11
N ASP A 33 26.33 22.21 -0.82
CA ASP A 33 27.10 22.21 -2.07
C ASP A 33 26.14 22.06 -3.26
N PRO A 34 25.86 23.14 -4.02
CA PRO A 34 25.04 23.08 -5.22
C PRO A 34 25.49 22.02 -6.25
N LYS A 35 26.78 21.66 -6.28
CA LYS A 35 27.28 20.62 -7.19
C LYS A 35 26.64 19.26 -6.91
N SER A 36 26.23 19.00 -5.67
CA SER A 36 25.61 17.72 -5.28
C SER A 36 24.27 17.46 -5.98
N VAL A 37 23.50 18.51 -6.28
CA VAL A 37 22.25 18.42 -7.05
C VAL A 37 22.48 18.61 -8.54
N LEU A 38 23.37 19.54 -8.94
CA LEU A 38 23.62 19.85 -10.35
C LEU A 38 24.36 18.74 -11.11
N GLN A 39 25.14 17.89 -10.43
CA GLN A 39 25.72 16.69 -11.04
C GLN A 39 24.68 15.59 -11.31
N LEU A 40 23.59 15.55 -10.54
CA LEU A 40 22.47 14.63 -10.76
C LEU A 40 21.52 15.17 -11.83
N ASP A 41 21.22 16.46 -11.78
CA ASP A 41 20.31 17.13 -12.70
C ASP A 41 20.69 18.62 -12.90
N PRO A 42 21.35 18.96 -14.04
CA PRO A 42 21.70 20.34 -14.36
C PRO A 42 20.50 21.29 -14.53
N TRP A 43 19.29 20.79 -14.80
CA TRP A 43 18.11 21.65 -15.01
C TRP A 43 17.61 22.30 -13.71
N LEU A 44 18.19 21.94 -12.57
CA LEU A 44 17.95 22.56 -11.27
C LEU A 44 18.69 23.89 -11.08
N GLU A 45 19.61 24.29 -11.98
CA GLU A 45 20.41 25.53 -11.85
C GLU A 45 19.57 26.79 -11.51
N PRO A 46 18.43 27.08 -12.16
CA PRO A 46 17.60 28.24 -11.82
C PRO A 46 16.94 28.17 -10.42
N PHE A 47 16.88 26.98 -9.83
CA PHE A 47 16.16 26.68 -8.58
C PHE A 47 17.10 26.41 -7.40
N VAL A 48 18.42 26.42 -7.62
CA VAL A 48 19.45 26.31 -6.57
C VAL A 48 19.19 27.24 -5.38
N PRO A 49 18.81 28.54 -5.54
CA PRO A 49 18.53 29.40 -4.39
C PRO A 49 17.37 28.94 -3.51
N ALA A 50 16.33 28.32 -4.10
CA ALA A 50 15.19 27.79 -3.35
C ALA A 50 15.57 26.49 -2.61
N ILE A 51 16.41 25.65 -3.22
CA ILE A 51 16.96 24.44 -2.59
C ILE A 51 17.89 24.82 -1.43
N GLU A 52 18.74 25.83 -1.62
CA GLU A 52 19.65 26.36 -0.60
C GLU A 52 18.89 26.98 0.58
N HIS A 53 17.85 27.78 0.33
CA HIS A 53 16.97 28.33 1.37
C HIS A 53 16.37 27.22 2.26
N ARG A 54 15.74 26.23 1.61
CA ARG A 54 15.15 25.06 2.29
C ARG A 54 16.18 24.26 3.08
N TYR A 55 17.36 24.02 2.51
CA TYR A 55 18.44 23.33 3.23
C TYR A 55 18.96 24.14 4.43
N GLY A 56 18.97 25.48 4.33
CA GLY A 56 19.22 26.39 5.45
C GLY A 56 18.20 26.25 6.58
N LEU A 57 16.90 26.15 6.26
CA LEU A 57 15.84 25.89 7.25
C LEU A 57 16.00 24.51 7.92
N PHE A 58 16.32 23.47 7.14
CA PHE A 58 16.63 22.14 7.66
C PHE A 58 17.85 22.15 8.60
N ARG A 59 18.96 22.81 8.22
CA ARG A 59 20.13 23.00 9.08
C ARG A 59 19.76 23.70 10.37
N LYS A 60 19.00 24.80 10.30
CA LYS A 60 18.55 25.56 11.48
C LYS A 60 17.82 24.64 12.48
N TRP A 61 16.86 23.85 12.02
CA TRP A 61 16.12 22.94 12.89
C TRP A 61 16.97 21.79 13.44
N LYS A 62 17.80 21.16 12.60
CA LYS A 62 18.74 20.11 13.01
C LYS A 62 19.70 20.63 14.07
N ASP A 63 20.35 21.77 13.82
CA ASP A 63 21.27 22.39 14.76
C ASP A 63 20.57 22.81 16.06
N THR A 64 19.31 23.28 16.01
CA THR A 64 18.48 23.56 17.21
C THR A 64 18.25 22.31 18.05
N ILE A 65 17.84 21.19 17.44
CA ILE A 65 17.63 19.90 18.12
C ILE A 65 18.92 19.39 18.77
N PHE A 66 20.06 19.54 18.09
CA PHE A 66 21.35 19.11 18.65
C PHE A 66 21.86 20.00 19.79
N GLN A 67 21.61 21.31 19.74
CA GLN A 67 22.03 22.25 20.78
C GLN A 67 21.17 22.19 22.05
N HIS A 68 19.85 22.03 21.91
CA HIS A 68 18.91 22.17 23.03
C HIS A 68 18.32 20.85 23.54
N GLU A 69 18.19 19.83 22.67
CA GLU A 69 17.45 18.59 22.98
C GLU A 69 18.35 17.36 23.08
N GLY A 70 19.67 17.51 22.94
CA GLY A 70 20.63 16.40 23.00
C GLY A 70 20.74 15.61 21.68
N GLY A 71 20.32 16.21 20.57
CA GLY A 71 20.35 15.59 19.25
C GLY A 71 19.20 14.61 19.00
N TYR A 72 19.21 13.97 17.84
CA TYR A 72 18.09 13.10 17.43
C TYR A 72 17.82 11.97 18.42
N ASP A 73 18.82 11.39 19.09
CA ASP A 73 18.57 10.27 20.00
C ASP A 73 17.67 10.66 21.18
N ALA A 74 17.95 11.80 21.82
CA ALA A 74 17.19 12.27 22.98
C ALA A 74 15.87 12.96 22.57
N PHE A 75 15.83 13.65 21.42
CA PHE A 75 14.63 14.34 20.94
C PHE A 75 13.52 13.39 20.50
N THR A 76 13.88 12.30 19.82
CA THR A 76 12.93 11.30 19.29
C THR A 76 12.46 10.27 20.32
N LYS A 77 12.98 10.32 21.54
CA LYS A 77 12.47 9.57 22.70
C LYS A 77 11.42 10.37 23.49
N GLY A 78 10.59 11.14 22.79
CA GLY A 78 9.50 11.90 23.42
C GLY A 78 8.55 11.01 24.21
N TYR A 79 8.29 9.78 23.75
CA TYR A 79 7.41 8.81 24.41
C TYR A 79 7.96 8.25 25.74
N ASP A 80 9.27 8.38 26.02
CA ASP A 80 9.86 8.04 27.33
C ASP A 80 9.64 9.15 28.38
N LYS A 81 9.09 10.31 27.95
CA LYS A 81 8.80 11.48 28.79
C LYS A 81 7.31 11.79 28.82
N PHE A 82 6.68 11.87 27.65
CA PHE A 82 5.27 12.16 27.42
C PHE A 82 4.41 10.90 27.41
N GLY A 83 3.11 11.06 27.67
CA GLY A 83 2.24 9.92 27.94
C GLY A 83 2.59 9.26 29.27
N PHE A 84 2.21 7.99 29.41
CA PHE A 84 2.36 7.23 30.65
C PHE A 84 3.67 6.45 30.67
N ASN A 85 4.54 6.78 31.62
CA ASN A 85 5.80 6.12 31.86
C ASN A 85 5.81 5.49 33.26
N VAL A 86 6.09 4.19 33.32
CA VAL A 86 6.03 3.39 34.55
C VAL A 86 7.43 2.99 34.99
N SER A 87 7.81 3.42 36.19
CA SER A 87 9.09 3.11 36.83
C SER A 87 9.09 1.70 37.44
N SER A 88 10.29 1.17 37.69
CA SER A 88 10.48 -0.19 38.22
C SER A 88 9.92 -0.44 39.63
N ASP A 89 9.66 0.62 40.39
CA ASP A 89 9.00 0.62 41.70
C ASP A 89 7.46 0.63 41.61
N GLY A 90 6.90 0.81 40.41
CA GLY A 90 5.47 0.98 40.16
C GLY A 90 4.98 2.44 40.12
N THR A 91 5.87 3.43 40.31
CA THR A 91 5.54 4.85 40.15
C THR A 91 5.13 5.15 38.71
N VAL A 92 4.03 5.88 38.50
CA VAL A 92 3.58 6.31 37.17
C VAL A 92 3.78 7.80 37.01
N THR A 93 4.57 8.20 36.02
CA THR A 93 4.65 9.60 35.56
C THR A 93 3.78 9.76 34.33
N TYR A 94 2.86 10.72 34.34
CA TYR A 94 2.12 11.16 33.16
C TYR A 94 2.51 12.60 32.82
N ARG A 95 2.92 12.82 31.56
CA ARG A 95 3.11 14.17 31.02
C ARG A 95 2.31 14.38 29.75
N GLU A 96 1.81 15.60 29.59
CA GLU A 96 1.01 16.01 28.43
C GLU A 96 1.31 17.45 28.04
N TRP A 97 1.39 17.73 26.73
CA TRP A 97 1.48 19.10 26.26
C TRP A 97 0.06 19.66 26.09
N ALA A 98 -0.26 20.77 26.77
CA ALA A 98 -1.56 21.44 26.66
C ALA A 98 -1.39 22.92 27.06
N PRO A 99 -0.72 23.74 26.22
CA PRO A 99 -0.27 25.07 26.61
C PRO A 99 -1.41 26.06 26.87
N ASN A 100 -2.56 25.91 26.21
CA ASN A 100 -3.72 26.79 26.37
C ASN A 100 -4.70 26.36 27.47
N ALA A 101 -4.47 25.22 28.12
CA ALA A 101 -5.25 24.80 29.29
C ALA A 101 -4.90 25.67 30.50
N LYS A 102 -5.91 25.99 31.33
CA LYS A 102 -5.77 26.73 32.60
C LYS A 102 -5.54 25.80 33.79
N GLU A 103 -6.14 24.62 33.75
CA GLU A 103 -6.02 23.54 34.74
C GLU A 103 -6.01 22.21 33.98
N ALA A 104 -5.29 21.21 34.49
CA ALA A 104 -5.36 19.83 34.03
C ALA A 104 -5.36 18.85 35.20
N ASN A 105 -6.15 17.78 35.08
CA ASN A 105 -6.28 16.71 36.07
C ASN A 105 -6.28 15.36 35.32
N LEU A 106 -5.60 14.35 35.85
CA LEU A 106 -5.76 12.99 35.34
C LEU A 106 -7.02 12.35 35.96
N ILE A 107 -7.87 11.72 35.14
CA ILE A 107 -9.07 11.01 35.59
C ILE A 107 -9.14 9.60 35.00
N GLY A 108 -9.84 8.70 35.67
CA GLY A 108 -10.09 7.36 35.17
C GLY A 108 -10.69 6.44 36.24
N ASP A 109 -10.77 5.15 35.93
CA ASP A 109 -11.34 4.16 36.86
C ASP A 109 -10.57 4.12 38.20
N PHE A 110 -9.25 4.33 38.14
CA PHE A 110 -8.35 4.32 39.31
C PHE A 110 -8.68 5.40 40.37
N ASN A 111 -9.35 6.48 39.99
CA ASN A 111 -9.78 7.56 40.88
C ASN A 111 -11.29 7.83 40.85
N ASN A 112 -12.09 6.85 40.41
CA ASN A 112 -13.54 6.95 40.25
C ASN A 112 -13.97 8.17 39.39
N TRP A 113 -13.14 8.55 38.42
CA TRP A 113 -13.36 9.70 37.53
C TRP A 113 -13.43 11.06 38.24
N ASP A 114 -12.84 11.20 39.44
CA ASP A 114 -12.81 12.45 40.20
C ASP A 114 -11.88 13.50 39.55
N ARG A 115 -12.53 14.49 38.93
CA ARG A 115 -12.00 15.67 38.23
C ARG A 115 -11.17 16.66 39.05
N SER A 116 -11.00 16.42 40.35
CA SER A 116 -10.25 17.27 41.30
C SER A 116 -9.17 16.54 42.09
N SER A 117 -9.20 15.21 42.11
CA SER A 117 -8.36 14.38 42.97
C SER A 117 -6.88 14.29 42.57
N HIS A 118 -6.57 14.48 41.28
CA HIS A 118 -5.25 14.26 40.68
C HIS A 118 -4.84 15.45 39.79
N PRO A 119 -4.63 16.66 40.36
CA PRO A 119 -4.22 17.83 39.62
C PRO A 119 -2.78 17.68 39.10
N MET A 120 -2.57 18.13 37.87
CA MET A 120 -1.27 18.16 37.22
C MET A 120 -0.59 19.51 37.43
N LYS A 121 0.74 19.55 37.39
CA LYS A 121 1.55 20.77 37.49
C LYS A 121 2.02 21.21 36.11
N ARG A 122 1.71 22.45 35.71
CA ARG A 122 2.18 23.08 34.47
C ARG A 122 3.61 23.62 34.62
N ASP A 123 4.43 23.49 33.59
CA ASP A 123 5.75 24.13 33.47
C ASP A 123 5.69 25.44 32.67
N GLU A 124 6.86 26.01 32.34
CA GLU A 124 6.97 27.25 31.57
C GLU A 124 6.65 27.09 30.07
N TYR A 125 6.73 25.87 29.52
CA TYR A 125 6.46 25.55 28.12
C TYR A 125 5.02 25.06 27.88
N GLY A 126 4.21 24.94 28.95
CA GLY A 126 2.84 24.45 28.86
C GLY A 126 2.70 22.93 28.85
N VAL A 127 3.74 22.22 29.30
CA VAL A 127 3.67 20.80 29.62
C VAL A 127 3.12 20.63 31.03
N TRP A 128 2.17 19.72 31.18
CA TRP A 128 1.57 19.32 32.45
C TRP A 128 2.16 17.99 32.90
N GLU A 129 2.53 17.86 34.18
CA GLU A 129 3.05 16.63 34.78
C GLU A 129 2.24 16.22 36.02
N ILE A 130 2.05 14.92 36.20
CA ILE A 130 1.72 14.32 37.49
C ILE A 130 2.57 13.06 37.73
N VAL A 131 3.00 12.87 38.97
CA VAL A 131 3.66 11.64 39.44
C VAL A 131 2.73 10.97 40.44
N ILE A 132 2.33 9.74 40.14
CA ILE A 132 1.40 8.95 40.94
C ILE A 132 2.21 7.84 41.63
N PRO A 133 2.27 7.82 42.97
CA PRO A 133 3.04 6.83 43.70
C PRO A 133 2.46 5.42 43.51
N PRO A 134 3.27 4.37 43.64
CA PRO A 134 2.77 3.00 43.58
C PRO A 134 1.83 2.71 44.75
N LYS A 135 0.88 1.80 44.53
CA LYS A 135 -0.07 1.34 45.57
C LYS A 135 0.63 0.47 46.63
N ALA A 136 1.61 -0.30 46.20
CA ALA A 136 2.58 -1.04 47.01
C ALA A 136 3.87 -1.20 46.19
N PRO A 137 5.04 -1.49 46.77
CA PRO A 137 6.28 -1.62 45.99
C PRO A 137 6.17 -2.64 44.84
N GLY A 138 6.28 -2.16 43.60
CA GLY A 138 6.09 -2.96 42.38
C GLY A 138 4.63 -3.08 41.88
N GLU A 139 3.64 -2.55 42.62
CA GLU A 139 2.23 -2.51 42.23
C GLU A 139 1.84 -1.10 41.75
N CYS A 140 1.62 -0.98 40.44
CA CYS A 140 1.17 0.23 39.78
C CYS A 140 -0.21 0.69 40.30
N ALA A 141 -0.35 1.99 40.63
CA ALA A 141 -1.61 2.53 41.15
C ALA A 141 -2.74 2.58 40.10
N ILE A 142 -2.40 2.71 38.81
CA ILE A 142 -3.35 2.59 37.70
C ILE A 142 -3.37 1.13 37.24
N ALA A 143 -4.55 0.49 37.24
CA ALA A 143 -4.68 -0.88 36.79
C ALA A 143 -4.49 -1.02 35.26
N HIS A 144 -3.83 -2.08 34.83
CA HIS A 144 -3.68 -2.42 33.41
C HIS A 144 -5.05 -2.52 32.70
N ASP A 145 -5.15 -1.93 31.50
CA ASP A 145 -6.34 -1.88 30.63
C ASP A 145 -7.58 -1.19 31.26
N SER A 146 -7.38 -0.47 32.38
CA SER A 146 -8.37 0.45 32.93
C SER A 146 -8.53 1.70 32.06
N LYS A 147 -9.71 2.33 32.11
CA LYS A 147 -10.06 3.52 31.35
C LYS A 147 -9.49 4.78 32.01
N ILE A 148 -8.97 5.68 31.19
CA ILE A 148 -8.33 6.94 31.61
C ILE A 148 -8.63 8.09 30.64
N LYS A 149 -8.66 9.34 31.12
CA LYS A 149 -8.74 10.58 30.33
C LYS A 149 -7.96 11.69 31.03
N ILE A 150 -7.60 12.74 30.29
CA ILE A 150 -7.19 14.02 30.88
C ILE A 150 -8.41 14.96 30.91
N SER A 151 -8.67 15.60 32.06
CA SER A 151 -9.71 16.62 32.23
C SER A 151 -9.06 17.99 32.37
N MET A 152 -9.41 18.92 31.48
CA MET A 152 -8.80 20.25 31.42
C MET A 152 -9.86 21.34 31.52
N ILE A 153 -9.48 22.50 32.07
CA ILE A 153 -10.23 23.74 31.89
C ILE A 153 -9.61 24.49 30.72
N ALA A 154 -10.35 24.63 29.62
CA ALA A 154 -9.92 25.36 28.43
C ALA A 154 -9.79 26.87 28.70
N ALA A 155 -9.17 27.60 27.78
CA ALA A 155 -9.08 29.06 27.85
C ALA A 155 -10.45 29.75 27.99
N SER A 156 -11.51 29.17 27.39
CA SER A 156 -12.91 29.60 27.51
C SER A 156 -13.50 29.48 28.92
N GLY A 157 -12.91 28.68 29.81
CA GLY A 157 -13.48 28.27 31.10
C GLY A 157 -14.35 27.00 31.03
N GLU A 158 -14.55 26.44 29.84
CA GLU A 158 -15.22 25.14 29.67
C GLU A 158 -14.35 23.99 30.21
N ARG A 159 -14.97 23.00 30.86
CA ARG A 159 -14.30 21.74 31.19
C ARG A 159 -14.38 20.77 30.01
N ILE A 160 -13.23 20.42 29.47
CA ILE A 160 -13.08 19.46 28.38
C ILE A 160 -12.40 18.18 28.88
N GLU A 161 -12.70 17.05 28.25
CA GLU A 161 -12.05 15.76 28.51
C GLU A 161 -11.53 15.18 27.19
N ARG A 162 -10.33 14.61 27.21
CA ARG A 162 -9.65 14.07 26.02
C ARG A 162 -8.97 12.74 26.32
N LEU A 163 -8.73 11.96 25.27
CA LEU A 163 -7.80 10.84 25.32
C LEU A 163 -6.37 11.39 25.25
N PRO A 164 -5.44 11.00 26.15
CA PRO A 164 -4.06 11.47 26.14
C PRO A 164 -3.38 11.31 24.77
N ALA A 165 -2.70 12.35 24.28
CA ALA A 165 -2.21 12.39 22.89
C ALA A 165 -1.18 11.29 22.58
N TRP A 166 -0.49 10.81 23.62
CA TRP A 166 0.56 9.79 23.60
C TRP A 166 0.04 8.41 24.07
N ILE A 167 -1.27 8.15 24.02
CA ILE A 167 -1.85 6.89 24.48
C ILE A 167 -1.42 5.71 23.60
N LYS A 168 -1.01 4.60 24.24
CA LYS A 168 -0.56 3.37 23.55
C LYS A 168 -1.69 2.41 23.15
N ARG A 169 -2.92 2.65 23.63
CA ARG A 169 -4.13 1.87 23.30
C ARG A 169 -5.39 2.70 23.56
N ALA A 170 -6.29 2.75 22.59
CA ALA A 170 -7.68 3.15 22.77
C ALA A 170 -8.59 1.99 22.36
N THR A 171 -9.84 1.96 22.81
CA THR A 171 -10.82 0.90 22.46
C THR A 171 -12.22 1.47 22.33
N GLN A 172 -13.06 0.86 21.49
CA GLN A 172 -14.48 1.22 21.34
C GLN A 172 -15.41 0.11 21.86
N GLU A 173 -16.40 0.48 22.67
CA GLU A 173 -17.46 -0.42 23.15
C GLU A 173 -18.79 0.04 22.53
N LEU A 174 -19.09 -0.37 21.28
CA LEU A 174 -20.24 0.12 20.50
C LEU A 174 -21.61 -0.06 21.17
N ALA A 175 -21.75 -1.02 22.09
CA ALA A 175 -22.97 -1.21 22.89
C ALA A 175 -23.18 -0.13 23.97
N VAL A 176 -22.14 0.66 24.28
CA VAL A 176 -22.12 1.73 25.29
C VAL A 176 -21.99 3.10 24.64
N SER A 177 -21.05 3.26 23.70
CA SER A 177 -20.75 4.55 23.07
C SER A 177 -20.06 4.36 21.70
N PRO A 178 -20.32 5.25 20.71
CA PRO A 178 -19.52 5.33 19.50
C PRO A 178 -18.13 5.97 19.72
N VAL A 179 -17.89 6.62 20.86
CA VAL A 179 -16.62 7.28 21.19
C VAL A 179 -15.64 6.26 21.79
N TYR A 180 -14.35 6.36 21.44
CA TYR A 180 -13.32 5.53 22.05
C TYR A 180 -12.97 5.95 23.49
N ASP A 181 -12.53 4.98 24.30
CA ASP A 181 -11.88 5.19 25.59
C ASP A 181 -10.39 4.84 25.52
N ALA A 182 -9.53 5.69 26.09
CA ALA A 182 -8.11 5.42 26.27
C ALA A 182 -7.89 4.39 27.38
N ARG A 183 -6.94 3.47 27.16
CA ARG A 183 -6.61 2.36 28.06
C ARG A 183 -5.19 2.45 28.57
N PHE A 184 -5.00 2.32 29.87
CA PHE A 184 -3.68 2.28 30.49
C PHE A 184 -2.94 0.97 30.15
N TRP A 185 -2.13 0.99 29.08
CA TRP A 185 -1.47 -0.22 28.58
C TRP A 185 -0.12 -0.52 29.24
N ASN A 186 -0.17 -1.10 30.44
CA ASN A 186 1.00 -1.67 31.13
C ASN A 186 0.82 -3.18 31.42
N PRO A 187 0.94 -4.08 30.42
CA PRO A 187 0.69 -5.51 30.62
C PRO A 187 1.71 -6.13 31.59
N PRO A 188 1.27 -7.04 32.50
CA PRO A 188 2.15 -7.65 33.51
C PRO A 188 3.23 -8.55 32.89
N LYS A 189 3.05 -8.97 31.64
CA LYS A 189 4.05 -9.65 30.82
C LYS A 189 4.10 -8.96 29.46
N LYS A 190 5.15 -8.19 29.20
CA LYS A 190 5.44 -7.58 27.90
C LYS A 190 5.82 -8.66 26.88
N TYR A 191 5.54 -8.43 25.60
CA TYR A 191 6.09 -9.26 24.53
C TYR A 191 7.63 -9.20 24.53
N VAL A 192 8.26 -10.30 24.12
CA VAL A 192 9.72 -10.38 23.92
C VAL A 192 9.95 -10.92 22.52
N PHE A 193 10.53 -10.09 21.66
CA PHE A 193 10.91 -10.45 20.29
C PHE A 193 11.89 -11.64 20.32
N LYS A 194 11.63 -12.64 19.46
CA LYS A 194 12.36 -13.89 19.39
C LYS A 194 13.31 -13.92 18.19
N ASN A 195 12.91 -13.24 17.12
CA ASN A 195 13.64 -13.15 15.86
C ASN A 195 14.41 -11.82 15.80
N LYS A 196 15.34 -11.74 14.85
CA LYS A 196 16.04 -10.49 14.53
C LYS A 196 15.41 -9.88 13.27
N PRO A 197 15.36 -8.54 13.16
CA PRO A 197 15.02 -7.89 11.90
C PRO A 197 15.87 -8.43 10.75
N PRO A 198 15.26 -8.70 9.57
CA PRO A 198 16.01 -9.15 8.40
C PRO A 198 16.92 -8.02 7.87
N PRO A 199 17.98 -8.36 7.12
CA PRO A 199 18.84 -7.35 6.49
C PRO A 199 18.05 -6.56 5.44
N LYS A 200 18.39 -5.27 5.27
CA LYS A 200 17.81 -4.40 4.23
C LYS A 200 17.88 -5.09 2.85
N PRO A 201 16.74 -5.38 2.20
CA PRO A 201 16.75 -6.05 0.91
C PRO A 201 17.33 -5.18 -0.22
N GLN A 202 17.95 -5.81 -1.22
CA GLN A 202 18.52 -5.11 -2.39
C GLN A 202 17.43 -4.47 -3.28
N SER A 203 16.29 -5.14 -3.40
CA SER A 203 15.07 -4.66 -4.02
C SER A 203 13.87 -5.05 -3.15
N VAL A 204 12.87 -4.17 -3.10
CA VAL A 204 11.62 -4.43 -2.36
C VAL A 204 10.59 -5.06 -3.29
N ARG A 205 10.08 -6.24 -2.90
CA ARG A 205 8.87 -6.87 -3.43
C ARG A 205 7.84 -6.81 -2.31
N ILE A 206 6.99 -5.79 -2.37
CA ILE A 206 6.08 -5.36 -1.32
C ILE A 206 4.72 -6.02 -1.50
N TYR A 207 4.24 -6.68 -0.45
CA TYR A 207 2.86 -7.11 -0.32
C TYR A 207 2.12 -6.09 0.56
N GLU A 208 1.30 -5.24 -0.06
CA GLU A 208 0.48 -4.24 0.64
C GLU A 208 -0.76 -4.90 1.21
N ALA A 209 -0.97 -4.76 2.52
CA ALA A 209 -1.97 -5.50 3.26
C ALA A 209 -2.63 -4.68 4.37
N HIS A 210 -3.93 -4.90 4.52
CA HIS A 210 -4.73 -4.37 5.62
C HIS A 210 -5.25 -5.54 6.47
N VAL A 211 -4.88 -5.58 7.76
CA VAL A 211 -5.16 -6.72 8.66
C VAL A 211 -6.64 -7.05 8.73
N GLY A 212 -7.49 -6.07 9.02
CA GLY A 212 -8.92 -6.30 9.28
C GLY A 212 -9.75 -6.88 8.13
N ILE A 213 -9.27 -6.87 6.88
CA ILE A 213 -10.00 -7.43 5.73
C ILE A 213 -9.40 -8.77 5.26
N ALA A 214 -8.36 -9.26 5.93
CA ALA A 214 -7.56 -10.39 5.46
C ALA A 214 -8.15 -11.78 5.80
N SER A 215 -9.43 -11.86 6.18
CA SER A 215 -10.18 -13.11 6.35
C SER A 215 -11.21 -13.29 5.23
N SER A 216 -11.62 -14.53 4.97
CA SER A 216 -12.76 -14.84 4.08
C SER A 216 -14.12 -14.61 4.74
N GLU A 217 -14.15 -14.47 6.07
CA GLU A 217 -15.37 -14.15 6.83
C GLU A 217 -15.67 -12.64 6.74
N PRO A 218 -16.96 -12.23 6.65
CA PRO A 218 -17.36 -10.83 6.62
C PRO A 218 -17.32 -10.23 8.04
N LYS A 219 -16.12 -10.08 8.58
CA LYS A 219 -15.82 -9.52 9.91
C LYS A 219 -14.49 -8.77 9.88
N VAL A 220 -14.21 -7.99 10.93
CA VAL A 220 -12.84 -7.51 11.17
C VAL A 220 -11.95 -8.70 11.58
N ALA A 221 -10.94 -9.00 10.77
CA ALA A 221 -9.92 -9.99 11.08
C ALA A 221 -8.84 -9.46 12.05
N THR A 222 -8.20 -10.37 12.77
CA THR A 222 -7.24 -10.08 13.85
C THR A 222 -5.78 -10.19 13.42
N TYR A 223 -4.89 -9.55 14.19
CA TYR A 223 -3.43 -9.71 14.04
C TYR A 223 -3.00 -11.19 14.11
N LYS A 224 -3.63 -11.99 14.98
CA LYS A 224 -3.34 -13.42 15.11
C LYS A 224 -3.81 -14.23 13.90
N GLU A 225 -4.98 -13.94 13.35
CA GLU A 225 -5.44 -14.57 12.10
C GLU A 225 -4.53 -14.20 10.92
N PHE A 226 -4.07 -12.96 10.83
CA PHE A 226 -3.10 -12.54 9.80
C PHE A 226 -1.75 -13.26 9.95
N THR A 227 -1.24 -13.34 11.18
CA THR A 227 0.01 -14.01 11.53
C THR A 227 -0.02 -15.49 11.16
N ALA A 228 -1.11 -16.19 11.50
CA ALA A 228 -1.24 -17.62 11.26
C ALA A 228 -1.55 -17.97 9.79
N ASN A 229 -2.40 -17.18 9.12
CA ASN A 229 -3.03 -17.59 7.85
C ASN A 229 -2.55 -16.81 6.62
N VAL A 230 -1.94 -15.64 6.80
CA VAL A 230 -1.58 -14.72 5.70
C VAL A 230 -0.07 -14.58 5.52
N LEU A 231 0.71 -14.44 6.61
CA LEU A 231 2.18 -14.43 6.52
C LEU A 231 2.77 -15.64 5.75
N PRO A 232 2.28 -16.89 5.94
CA PRO A 232 2.76 -18.03 5.15
C PRO A 232 2.47 -17.92 3.66
N ARG A 233 1.39 -17.26 3.26
CA ARG A 233 1.02 -17.03 1.85
C ARG A 233 1.98 -16.01 1.22
N ILE A 234 2.19 -14.88 1.90
CA ILE A 234 3.10 -13.81 1.47
C ILE A 234 4.53 -14.36 1.27
N HIS A 235 5.02 -15.15 2.22
CA HIS A 235 6.31 -15.83 2.13
C HIS A 235 6.38 -16.82 0.96
N ALA A 236 5.36 -17.67 0.79
CA ALA A 236 5.31 -18.65 -0.30
C ALA A 236 5.29 -17.98 -1.70
N LEU A 237 4.66 -16.82 -1.80
CA LEU A 237 4.60 -15.99 -3.01
C LEU A 237 5.92 -15.26 -3.35
N GLY A 238 6.94 -15.29 -2.47
CA GLY A 238 8.26 -14.71 -2.75
C GLY A 238 8.39 -13.19 -2.53
N TYR A 239 7.39 -12.56 -1.90
CA TYR A 239 7.50 -11.20 -1.38
C TYR A 239 8.48 -11.19 -0.20
N ASN A 240 9.31 -10.13 -0.11
CA ASN A 240 10.29 -9.95 0.97
C ASN A 240 9.98 -8.74 1.86
N THR A 241 8.93 -7.99 1.55
CA THR A 241 8.49 -6.82 2.29
C THR A 241 6.97 -6.83 2.41
N ILE A 242 6.43 -6.41 3.55
CA ILE A 242 5.01 -6.12 3.75
C ILE A 242 4.85 -4.62 3.95
N GLN A 243 3.86 -4.01 3.31
CA GLN A 243 3.38 -2.67 3.65
C GLN A 243 2.10 -2.83 4.45
N LEU A 244 2.12 -2.46 5.74
CA LEU A 244 1.04 -2.75 6.67
C LEU A 244 0.18 -1.51 6.91
N MET A 245 -0.98 -1.49 6.27
CA MET A 245 -1.94 -0.39 6.27
C MET A 245 -2.77 -0.34 7.56
N ALA A 246 -3.30 0.86 7.87
CA ALA A 246 -4.32 1.09 8.91
C ALA A 246 -3.95 0.67 10.33
N ILE A 247 -2.65 0.67 10.68
CA ILE A 247 -2.18 0.25 12.00
C ILE A 247 -2.31 1.35 13.07
N MET A 248 -2.06 2.61 12.71
CA MET A 248 -2.33 3.75 13.59
C MET A 248 -3.84 3.82 13.88
N GLU A 249 -4.23 3.97 15.14
CA GLU A 249 -5.64 3.89 15.52
C GLU A 249 -6.46 5.04 14.90
N HIS A 250 -7.58 4.67 14.28
CA HIS A 250 -8.42 5.53 13.45
C HIS A 250 -9.89 5.24 13.77
N ALA A 251 -10.68 6.23 14.21
CA ALA A 251 -12.04 5.96 14.69
C ALA A 251 -13.00 5.49 13.57
N TYR A 252 -12.84 6.00 12.34
CA TYR A 252 -13.70 5.65 11.20
C TYR A 252 -13.07 4.52 10.37
N TYR A 253 -13.60 3.29 10.47
CA TYR A 253 -13.02 2.12 9.82
C TYR A 253 -12.99 2.22 8.28
N ALA A 254 -14.01 2.81 7.68
CA ALA A 254 -14.07 3.05 6.23
C ALA A 254 -13.18 4.22 5.75
N SER A 255 -12.39 4.85 6.62
CA SER A 255 -11.24 5.69 6.21
C SER A 255 -10.04 4.89 5.72
N PHE A 256 -10.09 3.55 5.85
CA PHE A 256 -9.03 2.64 5.45
C PHE A 256 -7.68 2.87 6.16
N GLY A 257 -7.70 3.59 7.29
CA GLY A 257 -6.50 3.95 8.08
C GLY A 257 -6.16 5.44 8.03
N TYR A 258 -6.62 6.18 7.02
CA TYR A 258 -6.19 7.56 6.78
C TYR A 258 -6.70 8.56 7.83
N GLN A 259 -7.85 8.30 8.48
CA GLN A 259 -8.39 9.20 9.52
C GLN A 259 -7.84 8.85 10.91
N VAL A 260 -6.52 9.00 11.10
CA VAL A 260 -5.84 8.71 12.38
C VAL A 260 -6.36 9.60 13.49
N THR A 261 -6.64 8.99 14.64
CA THR A 261 -7.08 9.66 15.87
C THR A 261 -6.06 9.57 17.00
N ASN A 262 -5.42 8.40 17.20
CA ASN A 262 -4.48 8.17 18.30
C ASN A 262 -3.15 7.64 17.75
N PHE A 263 -2.18 8.55 17.54
CA PHE A 263 -0.97 8.30 16.75
C PHE A 263 -0.04 7.23 17.35
N PHE A 264 -0.05 7.05 18.68
CA PHE A 264 0.78 6.07 19.40
C PHE A 264 0.05 4.75 19.72
N ALA A 265 -1.21 4.61 19.30
CA ALA A 265 -2.00 3.41 19.53
C ALA A 265 -2.02 2.51 18.28
N ALA A 266 -1.67 1.24 18.46
CA ALA A 266 -1.97 0.19 17.48
C ALA A 266 -3.47 -0.10 17.49
N SER A 267 -4.10 -0.17 16.31
CA SER A 267 -5.56 -0.25 16.21
C SER A 267 -6.12 -1.46 16.94
N SER A 268 -6.95 -1.16 17.94
CA SER A 268 -7.57 -2.15 18.84
C SER A 268 -8.52 -3.11 18.13
N ARG A 269 -9.00 -2.73 16.94
CA ARG A 269 -9.87 -3.54 16.09
C ARG A 269 -9.30 -4.93 15.78
N TYR A 270 -7.98 -5.03 15.66
CA TYR A 270 -7.33 -6.28 15.25
C TYR A 270 -6.73 -7.05 16.43
N GLY A 271 -6.72 -6.48 17.64
CA GLY A 271 -6.23 -7.13 18.87
C GLY A 271 -5.58 -6.19 19.89
N THR A 272 -4.52 -6.68 20.52
CA THR A 272 -3.69 -5.93 21.47
C THR A 272 -2.37 -5.49 20.83
N PRO A 273 -1.69 -4.47 21.39
CA PRO A 273 -0.32 -4.13 21.01
C PRO A 273 0.65 -5.33 20.98
N GLU A 274 0.50 -6.30 21.89
CA GLU A 274 1.37 -7.47 21.92
C GLU A 274 1.08 -8.47 20.79
N ASP A 275 -0.14 -8.50 20.25
CA ASP A 275 -0.48 -9.31 19.07
C ASP A 275 0.14 -8.71 17.78
N LEU A 276 0.27 -7.38 17.69
CA LEU A 276 1.00 -6.73 16.60
C LEU A 276 2.50 -7.00 16.68
N LYS A 277 3.10 -6.96 17.87
CA LYS A 277 4.51 -7.36 18.08
C LYS A 277 4.73 -8.82 17.67
N GLU A 278 3.79 -9.72 17.99
CA GLU A 278 3.85 -11.11 17.52
C GLU A 278 3.77 -11.26 16.00
N LEU A 279 2.97 -10.43 15.32
CA LEU A 279 2.89 -10.39 13.86
C LEU A 279 4.24 -9.98 13.24
N VAL A 280 4.82 -8.86 13.69
CA VAL A 280 6.10 -8.35 13.15
C VAL A 280 7.24 -9.32 13.47
N ASP A 281 7.35 -9.81 14.71
CA ASP A 281 8.35 -10.81 15.12
C ASP A 281 8.24 -12.10 14.28
N THR A 282 7.02 -12.54 13.96
CA THR A 282 6.81 -13.72 13.11
C THR A 282 7.23 -13.44 11.66
N ALA A 283 6.90 -12.28 11.09
CA ALA A 283 7.34 -11.90 9.75
C ALA A 283 8.88 -11.82 9.65
N HIS A 284 9.54 -11.26 10.66
CA HIS A 284 11.01 -11.26 10.79
C HIS A 284 11.58 -12.67 10.84
N GLY A 285 10.94 -13.59 11.57
CA GLY A 285 11.28 -15.02 11.59
C GLY A 285 11.14 -15.72 10.24
N MET A 286 10.39 -15.15 9.31
CA MET A 286 10.26 -15.59 7.91
C MET A 286 11.16 -14.80 6.94
N GLY A 287 12.01 -13.90 7.45
CA GLY A 287 12.92 -13.08 6.63
C GLY A 287 12.25 -11.94 5.86
N ILE A 288 11.03 -11.54 6.26
CA ILE A 288 10.23 -10.50 5.61
C ILE A 288 10.36 -9.19 6.39
N THR A 289 10.73 -8.08 5.73
CA THR A 289 10.65 -6.75 6.33
C THR A 289 9.20 -6.28 6.44
N VAL A 290 8.86 -5.53 7.48
CA VAL A 290 7.53 -4.95 7.67
C VAL A 290 7.64 -3.43 7.73
N LEU A 291 7.00 -2.75 6.79
CA LEU A 291 6.87 -1.30 6.73
C LEU A 291 5.48 -0.89 7.25
N LEU A 292 5.42 0.28 7.87
CA LEU A 292 4.19 0.89 8.40
C LEU A 292 3.69 2.00 7.48
N ASP A 293 2.38 2.08 7.26
CA ASP A 293 1.74 3.31 6.74
C ASP A 293 1.78 4.39 7.82
N ILE A 294 2.52 5.47 7.59
CA ILE A 294 2.63 6.60 8.52
C ILE A 294 1.87 7.81 7.96
N VAL A 295 0.71 8.08 8.56
CA VAL A 295 -0.18 9.17 8.14
C VAL A 295 0.14 10.42 8.96
N HIS A 296 1.25 11.09 8.60
CA HIS A 296 1.65 12.36 9.21
C HIS A 296 1.25 13.59 8.39
N SER A 297 0.51 13.41 7.29
CA SER A 297 0.03 14.51 6.43
C SER A 297 -1.13 15.30 7.04
N HIS A 298 -1.98 14.64 7.82
CA HIS A 298 -3.16 15.22 8.45
C HIS A 298 -3.57 14.40 9.69
N ALA A 299 -4.53 14.92 10.46
CA ALA A 299 -5.19 14.18 11.54
C ALA A 299 -6.72 14.28 11.41
N CYS A 300 -7.42 13.28 11.94
CA CYS A 300 -8.87 13.29 11.96
C CYS A 300 -9.42 14.48 12.76
N LYS A 301 -10.53 15.09 12.30
CA LYS A 301 -11.19 16.19 13.01
C LYS A 301 -11.93 15.79 14.29
N ASN A 302 -11.90 14.52 14.69
CA ASN A 302 -12.53 14.03 15.91
C ASN A 302 -11.98 14.72 17.16
N VAL A 303 -12.88 15.26 17.99
CA VAL A 303 -12.53 16.07 19.19
C VAL A 303 -12.55 15.26 20.49
N LEU A 304 -13.41 14.24 20.59
CA LEU A 304 -13.57 13.47 21.84
C LEU A 304 -12.56 12.32 21.96
N ASP A 305 -12.22 11.70 20.83
CA ASP A 305 -11.33 10.54 20.73
C ASP A 305 -10.15 10.73 19.77
N GLY A 306 -9.91 11.95 19.30
CA GLY A 306 -8.77 12.31 18.46
C GLY A 306 -8.02 13.55 18.96
N LEU A 307 -7.01 13.95 18.20
CA LEU A 307 -6.08 15.03 18.54
C LEU A 307 -6.68 16.45 18.33
N ASN A 308 -7.85 16.57 17.70
CA ASN A 308 -8.45 17.87 17.38
C ASN A 308 -9.01 18.59 18.63
N LEU A 309 -8.79 19.90 18.72
CA LEU A 309 -9.19 20.73 19.87
C LEU A 309 -8.76 20.14 21.22
N PHE A 310 -7.55 19.59 21.28
CA PHE A 310 -7.04 18.85 22.44
C PHE A 310 -7.01 19.73 23.71
N ASP A 311 -6.23 20.81 23.73
CA ASP A 311 -6.25 21.80 24.84
C ASP A 311 -7.39 22.84 24.76
N GLY A 312 -8.33 22.64 23.84
CA GLY A 312 -9.44 23.55 23.55
C GLY A 312 -9.12 24.64 22.51
N SER A 313 -7.87 24.78 22.07
CA SER A 313 -7.49 25.63 20.94
C SER A 313 -7.54 24.87 19.61
N ASP A 314 -7.66 25.58 18.49
CA ASP A 314 -7.56 24.96 17.16
C ASP A 314 -6.11 24.82 16.66
N HIS A 315 -5.15 25.49 17.27
CA HIS A 315 -3.80 25.73 16.74
C HIS A 315 -2.65 25.12 17.57
N GLN A 316 -2.95 24.21 18.50
CA GLN A 316 -1.93 23.52 19.29
C GLN A 316 -1.02 22.63 18.43
N TYR A 317 -1.53 21.48 17.98
CA TYR A 317 -0.80 20.56 17.09
C TYR A 317 -0.89 20.96 15.61
N PHE A 318 -1.81 21.87 15.29
CA PHE A 318 -2.24 22.21 13.94
C PHE A 318 -2.04 23.69 13.67
N HIS A 319 -2.12 24.12 12.41
CA HIS A 319 -2.22 25.56 12.14
C HIS A 319 -3.58 26.13 12.59
N GLU A 320 -3.64 27.43 12.83
CA GLU A 320 -4.89 28.16 13.12
C GLU A 320 -5.75 28.32 11.86
N GLY A 321 -7.07 28.40 12.04
CA GLY A 321 -7.98 28.87 10.99
C GLY A 321 -8.04 27.96 9.77
N SER A 322 -7.93 28.55 8.56
CA SER A 322 -8.00 27.81 7.29
C SER A 322 -6.72 27.04 6.95
N LYS A 323 -5.52 27.57 7.25
CA LYS A 323 -4.25 26.83 7.02
C LYS A 323 -4.24 25.50 7.78
N GLY A 324 -4.95 25.42 8.92
CA GLY A 324 -5.09 24.21 9.72
C GLY A 324 -6.13 23.20 9.26
N ARG A 325 -6.73 23.33 8.08
CA ARG A 325 -7.86 22.51 7.62
C ARG A 325 -7.68 22.04 6.18
N HIS A 326 -7.87 20.75 5.94
CA HIS A 326 -7.87 20.17 4.60
C HIS A 326 -9.31 19.98 4.13
N GLU A 327 -9.84 20.89 3.31
CA GLU A 327 -11.27 20.94 2.94
C GLU A 327 -11.77 19.65 2.29
N LEU A 328 -11.01 19.08 1.35
CA LEU A 328 -11.40 17.86 0.61
C LEU A 328 -11.41 16.60 1.48
N TRP A 329 -10.61 16.57 2.55
CA TRP A 329 -10.52 15.41 3.47
C TRP A 329 -11.20 15.68 4.81
N ASP A 330 -11.82 16.85 4.99
CA ASP A 330 -12.55 17.23 6.21
C ASP A 330 -11.70 17.03 7.50
N SER A 331 -10.43 17.42 7.43
CA SER A 331 -9.35 17.01 8.36
C SER A 331 -8.51 18.19 8.87
N ARG A 332 -7.69 17.95 9.91
CA ARG A 332 -6.73 18.94 10.47
C ARG A 332 -5.34 18.80 9.87
N LEU A 333 -4.63 19.93 9.67
CA LEU A 333 -3.26 19.97 9.12
C LEU A 333 -2.25 20.42 10.19
N PHE A 334 -1.19 19.64 10.36
CA PHE A 334 -0.15 19.86 11.38
C PHE A 334 0.59 21.18 11.21
N ASN A 335 1.01 21.77 12.33
CA ASN A 335 1.95 22.88 12.35
C ASN A 335 3.39 22.34 12.43
N TYR A 336 3.96 21.97 11.28
CA TYR A 336 5.31 21.39 11.20
C TYR A 336 6.42 22.34 11.68
N GLY A 337 6.16 23.65 11.77
CA GLY A 337 7.06 24.65 12.34
C GLY A 337 7.07 24.70 13.88
N SER A 338 6.23 23.91 14.57
CA SER A 338 6.18 23.88 16.04
C SER A 338 7.13 22.83 16.64
N HIS A 339 7.91 23.24 17.64
CA HIS A 339 8.91 22.40 18.30
C HIS A 339 8.31 21.11 18.90
N GLU A 340 7.17 21.21 19.59
CA GLU A 340 6.50 20.05 20.20
C GLU A 340 5.74 19.20 19.17
N VAL A 341 5.35 19.75 18.01
CA VAL A 341 4.83 18.96 16.88
C VAL A 341 5.95 18.16 16.22
N LEU A 342 7.13 18.76 16.01
CA LEU A 342 8.32 18.04 15.57
C LEU A 342 8.69 16.93 16.56
N ARG A 343 8.64 17.21 17.88
CA ARG A 343 8.87 16.19 18.91
C ARG A 343 7.86 15.05 18.81
N PHE A 344 6.56 15.38 18.71
CA PHE A 344 5.47 14.41 18.60
C PHE A 344 5.65 13.50 17.38
N LEU A 345 5.78 14.07 16.18
CA LEU A 345 5.86 13.32 14.93
C LEU A 345 7.17 12.52 14.80
N LEU A 346 8.33 13.10 15.12
CA LEU A 346 9.60 12.37 15.05
C LEU A 346 9.73 11.30 16.15
N SER A 347 9.11 11.51 17.32
CA SER A 347 9.01 10.46 18.34
C SER A 347 8.01 9.38 17.96
N ASN A 348 6.96 9.70 17.20
CA ASN A 348 6.02 8.70 16.71
C ASN A 348 6.69 7.73 15.74
N LEU A 349 7.51 8.24 14.80
CA LEU A 349 8.36 7.40 13.96
C LEU A 349 9.21 6.47 14.84
N ARG A 350 10.06 7.02 15.73
CA ARG A 350 10.93 6.16 16.55
C ARG A 350 10.16 5.14 17.40
N PHE A 351 9.01 5.51 17.93
CA PHE A 351 8.16 4.61 18.72
C PHE A 351 7.76 3.35 17.93
N TRP A 352 7.38 3.48 16.65
CA TRP A 352 7.03 2.32 15.83
C TRP A 352 8.21 1.39 15.55
N ILE A 353 9.43 1.92 15.40
CA ILE A 353 10.65 1.09 15.32
C ILE A 353 10.96 0.41 16.67
N GLU A 354 10.98 1.13 17.80
CA GLU A 354 11.47 0.56 19.07
C GLU A 354 10.45 -0.27 19.85
N GLU A 355 9.15 0.08 19.81
CA GLU A 355 8.10 -0.70 20.49
C GLU A 355 7.62 -1.89 19.65
N TYR A 356 7.59 -1.77 18.31
CA TYR A 356 7.00 -2.77 17.41
C TYR A 356 7.94 -3.38 16.37
N ALA A 357 9.21 -2.95 16.30
CA ALA A 357 10.22 -3.46 15.37
C ALA A 357 9.88 -3.31 13.86
N PHE A 358 9.12 -2.29 13.46
CA PHE A 358 8.95 -1.98 12.04
C PHE A 358 10.30 -1.62 11.38
N ASP A 359 10.50 -2.07 10.14
CA ASP A 359 11.72 -1.86 9.35
C ASP A 359 11.70 -0.54 8.55
N GLY A 360 10.63 0.24 8.65
CA GLY A 360 10.47 1.51 7.93
C GLY A 360 9.02 1.88 7.65
N TYR A 361 8.82 2.75 6.67
CA TYR A 361 7.56 3.47 6.45
C TYR A 361 7.20 3.66 4.99
N ARG A 362 5.90 3.77 4.71
CA ARG A 362 5.37 4.59 3.63
C ARG A 362 4.73 5.84 4.25
N PHE A 363 5.16 7.02 3.83
CA PHE A 363 4.56 8.29 4.23
C PHE A 363 3.42 8.59 3.26
N ASP A 364 2.22 8.75 3.81
CA ASP A 364 0.98 8.89 3.03
C ASP A 364 0.55 10.36 2.88
N GLY A 365 0.09 10.72 1.69
CA GLY A 365 -0.29 12.09 1.35
C GLY A 365 0.90 13.06 1.29
N VAL A 366 2.09 12.63 0.88
CA VAL A 366 3.28 13.50 0.82
C VAL A 366 3.06 14.70 -0.10
N THR A 367 2.33 14.54 -1.22
CA THR A 367 1.91 15.69 -2.05
C THR A 367 1.07 16.71 -1.27
N SER A 368 0.20 16.29 -0.35
CA SER A 368 -0.56 17.21 0.50
C SER A 368 0.33 17.98 1.48
N MET A 369 1.45 17.39 1.91
CA MET A 369 2.41 18.00 2.84
C MET A 369 3.36 18.99 2.16
N MET A 370 3.74 18.73 0.91
CA MET A 370 4.75 19.53 0.20
C MET A 370 4.18 20.80 -0.44
N TYR A 371 2.85 20.92 -0.59
CA TYR A 371 2.21 22.04 -1.26
C TYR A 371 1.05 22.61 -0.47
N THR A 372 0.96 23.93 -0.39
CA THR A 372 -0.12 24.69 0.27
C THR A 372 -1.48 24.55 -0.43
N HIS A 373 -1.48 24.16 -1.71
CA HIS A 373 -2.68 23.78 -2.46
C HIS A 373 -2.95 22.25 -2.46
N HIS A 374 -2.12 21.48 -1.75
CA HIS A 374 -2.23 20.03 -1.53
C HIS A 374 -2.32 19.16 -2.80
N GLY A 375 -1.90 19.70 -3.97
CA GLY A 375 -2.12 19.08 -5.28
C GLY A 375 -3.58 19.15 -5.79
N ILE A 376 -4.52 19.70 -5.02
CA ILE A 376 -5.93 19.80 -5.40
C ILE A 376 -6.08 20.76 -6.58
N GLY A 377 -6.82 20.33 -7.61
CA GLY A 377 -7.08 21.12 -8.82
C GLY A 377 -5.84 21.53 -9.61
N THR A 378 -4.67 20.98 -9.28
CA THR A 378 -3.37 21.40 -9.81
C THR A 378 -2.77 20.27 -10.64
N GLY A 379 -2.44 20.56 -11.91
CA GLY A 379 -1.68 19.64 -12.75
C GLY A 379 -0.18 19.89 -12.61
N PHE A 380 0.60 18.81 -12.59
CA PHE A 380 2.06 18.87 -12.66
C PHE A 380 2.49 18.48 -14.07
N SER A 381 3.03 19.42 -14.84
CA SER A 381 3.52 19.19 -16.21
C SER A 381 4.92 18.60 -16.25
N GLY A 382 5.65 18.67 -15.13
CA GLY A 382 7.08 18.38 -15.08
C GLY A 382 7.95 19.63 -15.22
N GLY A 383 7.35 20.82 -15.28
CA GLY A 383 8.07 22.10 -15.28
C GLY A 383 8.59 22.44 -13.88
N TYR A 384 9.89 22.67 -13.72
CA TYR A 384 10.51 22.70 -12.38
C TYR A 384 10.02 23.84 -11.48
N HIS A 385 9.50 24.92 -12.07
CA HIS A 385 8.84 26.03 -11.37
C HIS A 385 7.60 25.60 -10.56
N GLU A 386 6.97 24.47 -10.89
CA GLU A 386 5.84 23.88 -10.15
C GLU A 386 6.28 23.30 -8.78
N TYR A 387 7.55 22.90 -8.66
CA TYR A 387 8.08 22.15 -7.51
C TYR A 387 8.97 22.99 -6.57
N PHE A 388 9.39 24.16 -7.03
CA PHE A 388 10.25 25.10 -6.31
C PHE A 388 9.69 26.53 -6.28
N GLY A 389 8.41 26.69 -6.61
CA GLY A 389 7.69 27.96 -6.58
C GLY A 389 7.04 28.28 -5.22
N PRO A 390 6.31 29.41 -5.09
CA PRO A 390 5.72 29.86 -3.83
C PRO A 390 4.55 29.00 -3.33
N GLY A 391 4.11 27.99 -4.10
CA GLY A 391 3.09 27.03 -3.67
C GLY A 391 3.62 25.96 -2.70
N VAL A 392 4.94 25.81 -2.56
CA VAL A 392 5.58 24.82 -1.67
C VAL A 392 5.36 25.18 -0.21
N ASP A 393 4.97 24.20 0.62
CA ASP A 393 5.00 24.34 2.08
C ASP A 393 6.39 23.98 2.60
N GLU A 394 7.20 24.99 2.95
CA GLU A 394 8.55 24.78 3.44
C GLU A 394 8.59 24.07 4.80
N GLU A 395 7.58 24.26 5.66
CA GLU A 395 7.53 23.64 6.99
C GLU A 395 7.30 22.13 6.84
N GLY A 396 6.36 21.74 5.96
CA GLY A 396 6.09 20.35 5.60
C GLY A 396 7.31 19.65 4.98
N VAL A 397 7.97 20.27 3.99
CA VAL A 397 9.17 19.68 3.36
C VAL A 397 10.33 19.57 4.36
N VAL A 398 10.56 20.58 5.21
CA VAL A 398 11.64 20.53 6.21
C VAL A 398 11.38 19.46 7.28
N TYR A 399 10.12 19.26 7.70
CA TYR A 399 9.78 18.13 8.56
C TYR A 399 10.11 16.79 7.88
N LEU A 400 9.79 16.61 6.59
CA LEU A 400 10.15 15.38 5.85
C LEU A 400 11.67 15.18 5.72
N MET A 401 12.45 16.26 5.56
CA MET A 401 13.92 16.21 5.59
C MET A 401 14.44 15.77 6.96
N LEU A 402 13.93 16.35 8.04
CA LEU A 402 14.29 15.98 9.42
C LEU A 402 13.90 14.55 9.75
N ALA A 403 12.73 14.08 9.31
CA ALA A 403 12.25 12.72 9.49
C ALA A 403 13.18 11.70 8.81
N ASN A 404 13.49 11.90 7.53
CA ASN A 404 14.39 11.00 6.81
C ASN A 404 15.82 11.05 7.34
N ASP A 405 16.37 12.23 7.64
CA ASP A 405 17.74 12.38 8.15
C ASP A 405 17.88 11.77 9.56
N ALA A 406 16.91 11.97 10.45
CA ALA A 406 16.89 11.37 11.78
C ALA A 406 16.75 9.84 11.73
N MET A 407 15.79 9.32 10.96
CA MET A 407 15.55 7.87 10.89
C MET A 407 16.72 7.13 10.26
N HIS A 408 17.32 7.63 9.18
CA HIS A 408 18.51 6.99 8.58
C HIS A 408 19.78 7.15 9.44
N SER A 409 19.90 8.22 10.23
CA SER A 409 21.02 8.40 11.18
C SER A 409 20.95 7.44 12.36
N LEU A 410 19.75 7.18 12.88
CA LEU A 410 19.52 6.27 14.01
C LEU A 410 19.44 4.80 13.56
N PHE A 411 18.83 4.54 12.41
CA PHE A 411 18.52 3.20 11.89
C PHE A 411 18.94 3.08 10.41
N PRO A 412 20.23 2.86 10.09
CA PRO A 412 20.72 2.90 8.69
C PRO A 412 20.10 1.87 7.74
N SER A 413 19.43 0.83 8.26
CA SER A 413 18.70 -0.17 7.48
C SER A 413 17.24 0.18 7.20
N VAL A 414 16.73 1.28 7.76
CA VAL A 414 15.33 1.73 7.55
C VAL A 414 15.05 1.96 6.06
N ILE A 415 13.79 1.74 5.65
CA ILE A 415 13.30 2.08 4.31
C ILE A 415 12.20 3.13 4.44
N THR A 416 12.28 4.21 3.67
CA THR A 416 11.21 5.22 3.61
C THR A 416 10.69 5.36 2.18
N ILE A 417 9.37 5.24 2.02
CA ILE A 417 8.68 5.35 0.74
C ILE A 417 7.78 6.59 0.78
N ALA A 418 7.84 7.44 -0.24
CA ALA A 418 6.93 8.58 -0.40
C ALA A 418 5.75 8.23 -1.31
N GLU A 419 4.53 8.43 -0.82
CA GLU A 419 3.34 8.57 -1.64
C GLU A 419 3.25 10.00 -2.19
N ASP A 420 3.95 10.24 -3.31
CA ASP A 420 3.90 11.49 -4.05
C ASP A 420 3.38 11.26 -5.47
N VAL A 421 2.32 11.99 -5.83
CA VAL A 421 1.78 12.03 -7.19
C VAL A 421 2.38 13.17 -8.03
N SER A 422 3.01 14.18 -7.42
CA SER A 422 3.45 15.38 -8.16
C SER A 422 4.58 15.09 -9.14
N GLY A 423 5.58 14.31 -8.71
CA GLY A 423 6.80 14.07 -9.48
C GLY A 423 8.03 14.79 -8.94
N MET A 424 7.98 15.30 -7.70
CA MET A 424 8.97 16.22 -7.15
C MET A 424 10.43 15.78 -7.33
N PRO A 425 11.29 16.58 -7.99
CA PRO A 425 12.72 16.33 -8.07
C PRO A 425 13.42 16.30 -6.71
N LEU A 426 14.44 15.46 -6.58
CA LEU A 426 15.25 15.28 -5.36
C LEU A 426 14.48 14.71 -4.16
N LEU A 427 13.25 14.22 -4.34
CA LEU A 427 12.46 13.60 -3.28
C LEU A 427 13.19 12.37 -2.71
N CYS A 428 13.77 11.54 -3.59
CA CYS A 428 14.49 10.32 -3.23
C CYS A 428 16.03 10.51 -3.18
N VAL A 429 16.48 11.74 -2.89
CA VAL A 429 17.90 12.08 -2.73
C VAL A 429 18.17 12.44 -1.27
N PRO A 430 19.27 11.99 -0.64
CA PRO A 430 19.57 12.28 0.77
C PRO A 430 19.50 13.77 1.14
N ALA A 431 18.97 14.07 2.33
CA ALA A 431 18.86 15.45 2.83
C ALA A 431 20.21 16.18 2.87
N SER A 432 21.30 15.48 3.21
CA SER A 432 22.68 15.98 3.18
C SER A 432 23.21 16.37 1.80
N LYS A 433 22.47 16.08 0.72
CA LYS A 433 22.73 16.50 -0.67
C LYS A 433 21.66 17.46 -1.20
N GLY A 434 20.87 18.09 -0.32
CA GLY A 434 19.80 19.02 -0.70
C GLY A 434 18.50 18.37 -1.20
N GLY A 435 18.34 17.05 -1.07
CA GLY A 435 17.07 16.37 -1.34
C GLY A 435 16.16 16.27 -0.10
N VAL A 436 15.07 15.51 -0.21
CA VAL A 436 14.12 15.28 0.91
C VAL A 436 14.49 14.05 1.75
N GLY A 437 15.25 13.11 1.18
CA GLY A 437 15.83 11.98 1.90
C GLY A 437 15.05 10.67 1.84
N PHE A 438 14.01 10.56 1.02
CA PHE A 438 13.30 9.30 0.85
C PHE A 438 14.15 8.24 0.15
N ASP A 439 13.84 6.98 0.43
CA ASP A 439 14.52 5.83 -0.14
C ASP A 439 13.85 5.36 -1.45
N TYR A 440 12.52 5.54 -1.57
CA TYR A 440 11.74 5.30 -2.79
C TYR A 440 10.55 6.27 -2.90
N ARG A 441 10.01 6.41 -4.12
CA ARG A 441 8.66 6.97 -4.37
C ARG A 441 7.72 5.95 -5.02
N LEU A 442 6.42 6.12 -4.87
CA LEU A 442 5.43 5.36 -5.66
C LEU A 442 5.37 5.84 -7.12
N SER A 443 5.23 4.90 -8.06
CA SER A 443 5.03 5.18 -9.49
C SER A 443 3.54 5.27 -9.87
N MET A 444 2.84 6.24 -9.27
CA MET A 444 1.37 6.37 -9.29
C MET A 444 0.74 6.52 -10.69
N ALA A 445 1.51 6.93 -11.70
CA ALA A 445 1.04 7.05 -13.08
C ALA A 445 0.84 5.69 -13.81
N ILE A 446 1.43 4.60 -13.31
CA ILE A 446 1.38 3.28 -13.97
C ILE A 446 -0.02 2.65 -13.91
N PRO A 447 -0.69 2.55 -12.74
CA PRO A 447 -2.08 2.07 -12.68
C PRO A 447 -3.05 2.91 -13.51
N ASP A 448 -2.84 4.23 -13.48
CA ASP A 448 -3.65 5.23 -14.17
C ASP A 448 -3.66 5.01 -15.69
N MET A 449 -2.51 4.63 -16.25
CA MET A 449 -2.38 4.24 -17.65
C MET A 449 -3.15 2.95 -17.95
N TRP A 450 -3.03 1.90 -17.13
CA TRP A 450 -3.70 0.63 -17.38
C TRP A 450 -5.23 0.77 -17.32
N ILE A 451 -5.78 1.53 -16.36
CA ILE A 451 -7.21 1.85 -16.34
C ILE A 451 -7.62 2.61 -17.60
N LYS A 452 -6.89 3.67 -18.00
CA LYS A 452 -7.22 4.46 -19.20
C LYS A 452 -7.24 3.59 -20.46
N LEU A 453 -6.30 2.66 -20.60
CA LEU A 453 -6.28 1.69 -21.71
C LEU A 453 -7.48 0.74 -21.64
N LEU A 454 -7.70 0.06 -20.52
CA LEU A 454 -8.78 -0.94 -20.38
C LEU A 454 -10.19 -0.36 -20.47
N LYS A 455 -10.37 0.91 -20.05
CA LYS A 455 -11.66 1.61 -20.02
C LYS A 455 -12.01 2.31 -21.33
N HIS A 456 -11.02 2.74 -22.11
CA HIS A 456 -11.23 3.63 -23.26
C HIS A 456 -10.62 3.16 -24.58
N LYS A 457 -9.87 2.05 -24.61
CA LYS A 457 -9.17 1.54 -25.80
C LYS A 457 -9.37 0.05 -26.00
N LYS A 458 -9.55 -0.35 -27.25
CA LYS A 458 -9.40 -1.76 -27.65
C LYS A 458 -7.92 -2.14 -27.70
N ASP A 459 -7.64 -3.43 -27.56
CA ASP A 459 -6.27 -3.99 -27.55
C ASP A 459 -5.45 -3.63 -28.80
N ASP A 460 -6.09 -3.51 -29.98
CA ASP A 460 -5.46 -3.09 -31.24
C ASP A 460 -5.13 -1.58 -31.28
N GLU A 461 -5.80 -0.77 -30.47
CA GLU A 461 -5.52 0.66 -30.28
C GLU A 461 -4.45 0.93 -29.21
N TRP A 462 -3.94 -0.09 -28.51
CA TRP A 462 -2.91 0.11 -27.49
C TRP A 462 -1.59 0.55 -28.15
N ASP A 463 -1.03 1.65 -27.65
CA ASP A 463 0.23 2.25 -28.10
C ASP A 463 1.38 1.68 -27.26
N MET A 464 2.24 0.87 -27.88
CA MET A 464 3.35 0.18 -27.21
C MET A 464 4.44 1.17 -26.79
N ALA A 465 4.67 2.21 -27.58
CA ALA A 465 5.60 3.29 -27.27
C ALA A 465 5.15 4.10 -26.05
N ASN A 466 3.86 4.40 -25.93
CA ASN A 466 3.29 5.09 -24.77
C ASN A 466 3.34 4.20 -23.51
N ILE A 467 2.99 2.91 -23.62
CA ILE A 467 3.10 1.96 -22.50
C ILE A 467 4.55 1.88 -22.00
N VAL A 468 5.50 1.69 -22.91
CA VAL A 468 6.93 1.70 -22.56
C VAL A 468 7.33 3.04 -21.95
N HIS A 469 6.91 4.17 -22.55
CA HIS A 469 7.24 5.50 -22.06
C HIS A 469 6.78 5.71 -20.62
N THR A 470 5.51 5.45 -20.27
CA THR A 470 5.02 5.60 -18.89
C THR A 470 5.78 4.73 -17.89
N LEU A 471 6.21 3.52 -18.28
CA LEU A 471 6.97 2.62 -17.41
C LEU A 471 8.44 3.06 -17.21
N ILE A 472 9.03 3.76 -18.18
CA ILE A 472 10.45 4.18 -18.13
C ILE A 472 10.65 5.68 -17.87
N ASN A 473 9.60 6.50 -17.95
CA ASN A 473 9.65 7.96 -17.72
C ASN A 473 9.73 8.26 -16.22
N ARG A 474 10.93 8.03 -15.67
CA ARG A 474 11.24 8.09 -14.24
C ARG A 474 12.59 8.79 -14.06
N ARG A 475 12.79 9.44 -12.93
CA ARG A 475 13.96 10.28 -12.68
C ARG A 475 15.21 9.41 -12.46
N HIS A 476 16.28 9.66 -13.21
CA HIS A 476 17.51 8.88 -13.08
C HIS A 476 18.16 9.10 -11.70
N GLY A 477 18.57 8.02 -11.05
CA GLY A 477 19.17 8.06 -9.70
C GLY A 477 18.16 8.14 -8.54
N GLU A 478 16.87 8.34 -8.81
CA GLU A 478 15.79 8.30 -7.80
C GLU A 478 15.02 6.98 -7.94
N LYS A 479 15.02 6.13 -6.89
CA LYS A 479 14.39 4.81 -6.93
C LYS A 479 12.86 4.91 -6.85
N SER A 480 12.15 4.03 -7.56
CA SER A 480 10.68 3.99 -7.51
C SER A 480 10.10 2.59 -7.35
N VAL A 481 8.96 2.49 -6.66
CA VAL A 481 8.16 1.27 -6.50
C VAL A 481 7.02 1.29 -7.52
N ALA A 482 6.99 0.27 -8.38
CA ALA A 482 5.99 0.11 -9.42
C ALA A 482 4.93 -0.94 -9.06
N TYR A 483 3.69 -0.67 -9.44
CA TYR A 483 2.55 -1.54 -9.20
C TYR A 483 1.55 -1.38 -10.35
N ALA A 484 0.86 -2.47 -10.68
CA ALA A 484 -0.06 -2.50 -11.82
C ALA A 484 -1.44 -1.92 -11.47
N GLU A 485 -1.83 -2.06 -10.21
CA GLU A 485 -3.09 -1.61 -9.64
C GLU A 485 -2.92 -1.33 -8.14
N SER A 486 -3.71 -0.42 -7.57
CA SER A 486 -3.61 0.03 -6.17
C SER A 486 -4.73 -0.50 -5.27
N HIS A 487 -4.62 -0.24 -3.97
CA HIS A 487 -5.71 -0.43 -3.02
C HIS A 487 -6.93 0.45 -3.33
N ASP A 488 -6.76 1.69 -3.84
CA ASP A 488 -7.88 2.56 -4.26
C ASP A 488 -8.72 1.92 -5.37
N GLN A 489 -8.06 1.31 -6.36
CA GLN A 489 -8.73 0.69 -7.50
C GLN A 489 -9.44 -0.61 -7.14
N ALA A 490 -9.11 -1.18 -5.96
CA ALA A 490 -9.88 -2.25 -5.37
C ALA A 490 -11.14 -1.74 -4.65
N LEU A 491 -11.27 -0.45 -4.31
CA LEU A 491 -12.43 0.09 -3.60
C LEU A 491 -13.68 0.20 -4.49
N VAL A 492 -14.85 0.25 -3.85
CA VAL A 492 -16.14 0.49 -4.49
C VAL A 492 -16.13 1.81 -5.28
N GLY A 493 -16.48 1.72 -6.56
CA GLY A 493 -16.49 2.87 -7.49
C GLY A 493 -15.48 2.74 -8.63
N ASP A 494 -14.45 1.91 -8.48
CA ASP A 494 -13.58 1.46 -9.57
C ASP A 494 -13.66 -0.07 -9.76
N LYS A 495 -12.72 -0.66 -10.51
CA LYS A 495 -12.58 -2.10 -10.71
C LYS A 495 -11.11 -2.52 -10.63
N THR A 496 -10.86 -3.69 -10.06
CA THR A 496 -9.55 -4.38 -10.16
C THR A 496 -9.19 -4.66 -11.62
N LEU A 497 -7.90 -4.87 -11.90
CA LEU A 497 -7.39 -5.26 -13.21
C LEU A 497 -8.09 -6.53 -13.74
N ALA A 498 -8.28 -7.51 -12.85
CA ALA A 498 -9.00 -8.74 -13.16
C ALA A 498 -10.46 -8.47 -13.58
N PHE A 499 -11.17 -7.59 -12.86
CA PHE A 499 -12.57 -7.28 -13.14
C PHE A 499 -12.75 -6.33 -14.34
N TRP A 500 -11.78 -5.47 -14.66
CA TRP A 500 -11.69 -4.77 -15.95
C TRP A 500 -11.51 -5.74 -17.13
N LEU A 501 -10.75 -6.82 -16.94
CA LEU A 501 -10.38 -7.76 -18.00
C LEU A 501 -11.43 -8.84 -18.29
N MET A 502 -12.17 -9.28 -17.26
CA MET A 502 -13.06 -10.45 -17.31
C MET A 502 -14.52 -10.16 -16.90
N ASP A 503 -14.76 -9.07 -16.17
CA ASP A 503 -16.08 -8.62 -15.70
C ASP A 503 -16.92 -9.80 -15.13
N LYS A 504 -18.22 -9.86 -15.43
CA LYS A 504 -19.15 -10.89 -14.95
C LYS A 504 -18.81 -12.34 -15.35
N GLU A 505 -17.92 -12.57 -16.32
CA GLU A 505 -17.52 -13.95 -16.64
C GLU A 505 -16.66 -14.57 -15.53
N MET A 506 -16.04 -13.75 -14.66
CA MET A 506 -15.34 -14.24 -13.47
C MET A 506 -16.22 -15.14 -12.58
N TYR A 507 -17.52 -14.82 -12.47
CA TYR A 507 -18.46 -15.56 -11.62
C TYR A 507 -18.96 -16.88 -12.23
N THR A 508 -18.71 -17.11 -13.52
CA THR A 508 -19.32 -18.23 -14.27
C THR A 508 -18.31 -19.13 -14.99
N HIS A 509 -17.16 -18.58 -15.36
CA HIS A 509 -16.15 -19.27 -16.19
C HIS A 509 -14.76 -19.32 -15.55
N MET A 510 -14.65 -19.06 -14.24
CA MET A 510 -13.40 -19.27 -13.48
C MET A 510 -13.24 -20.69 -12.93
N SER A 511 -14.12 -21.64 -13.26
CA SER A 511 -13.90 -23.06 -12.94
C SER A 511 -13.21 -23.79 -14.09
N ASP A 512 -12.25 -24.66 -13.77
CA ASP A 512 -11.61 -25.55 -14.75
C ASP A 512 -12.57 -26.57 -15.37
N MET A 513 -13.72 -26.82 -14.75
CA MET A 513 -14.78 -27.67 -15.29
C MET A 513 -15.64 -26.96 -16.35
N THR A 514 -15.52 -25.64 -16.48
CA THR A 514 -16.25 -24.83 -17.47
C THR A 514 -15.38 -24.55 -18.70
N PRO A 515 -15.96 -24.31 -19.89
CA PRO A 515 -15.18 -23.92 -21.07
C PRO A 515 -14.26 -22.72 -20.79
N MET A 516 -13.07 -22.72 -21.38
CA MET A 516 -12.19 -21.57 -21.35
C MET A 516 -12.66 -20.57 -22.43
N THR A 517 -13.46 -19.58 -22.04
CA THR A 517 -13.97 -18.57 -22.98
C THR A 517 -12.83 -17.68 -23.49
N PRO A 518 -12.96 -17.06 -24.68
CA PRO A 518 -11.99 -16.07 -25.14
C PRO A 518 -11.83 -14.87 -24.20
N ILE A 519 -12.84 -14.54 -23.38
CA ILE A 519 -12.77 -13.45 -22.40
C ILE A 519 -11.92 -13.86 -21.19
N ILE A 520 -12.15 -15.04 -20.61
CA ILE A 520 -11.32 -15.54 -19.49
C ILE A 520 -9.88 -15.81 -19.94
N ALA A 521 -9.67 -16.44 -21.09
CA ALA A 521 -8.33 -16.67 -21.61
C ALA A 521 -7.56 -15.37 -21.87
N ARG A 522 -8.20 -14.35 -22.48
CA ARG A 522 -7.63 -13.01 -22.66
C ARG A 522 -7.30 -12.39 -21.30
N GLY A 523 -8.25 -12.41 -20.37
CA GLY A 523 -8.11 -11.76 -19.08
C GLY A 523 -7.01 -12.37 -18.22
N MET A 524 -6.95 -13.70 -18.13
CA MET A 524 -5.85 -14.39 -17.44
C MET A 524 -4.49 -14.11 -18.09
N ALA A 525 -4.42 -14.09 -19.42
CA ALA A 525 -3.17 -13.83 -20.14
C ALA A 525 -2.69 -12.37 -19.92
N LEU A 526 -3.55 -11.38 -20.12
CA LEU A 526 -3.23 -9.97 -19.93
C LEU A 526 -2.93 -9.63 -18.46
N HIS A 527 -3.64 -10.21 -17.49
CA HIS A 527 -3.36 -10.01 -16.05
C HIS A 527 -1.91 -10.41 -15.72
N LYS A 528 -1.47 -11.58 -16.19
CA LYS A 528 -0.08 -12.04 -16.06
C LYS A 528 0.91 -11.12 -16.78
N MET A 529 0.62 -10.75 -18.04
CA MET A 529 1.54 -9.93 -18.83
C MET A 529 1.70 -8.51 -18.29
N ILE A 530 0.61 -7.86 -17.88
CA ILE A 530 0.61 -6.51 -17.31
C ILE A 530 1.44 -6.49 -16.03
N ARG A 531 1.15 -7.40 -15.08
CA ARG A 531 1.88 -7.48 -13.81
C ARG A 531 3.37 -7.76 -14.02
N LEU A 532 3.73 -8.68 -14.92
CA LEU A 532 5.14 -8.95 -15.25
C LEU A 532 5.83 -7.78 -15.98
N LEU A 533 5.15 -7.09 -16.90
CA LEU A 533 5.71 -5.92 -17.59
C LEU A 533 6.00 -4.79 -16.59
N VAL A 534 5.06 -4.52 -15.68
CA VAL A 534 5.24 -3.52 -14.61
C VAL A 534 6.38 -3.90 -13.67
N HIS A 535 6.43 -5.16 -13.19
CA HIS A 535 7.48 -5.67 -12.31
C HIS A 535 8.88 -5.61 -12.95
N SER A 536 9.00 -5.93 -14.24
CA SER A 536 10.31 -6.00 -14.91
C SER A 536 10.80 -4.68 -15.52
N LEU A 537 9.90 -3.76 -15.91
CA LEU A 537 10.26 -2.50 -16.58
C LEU A 537 9.98 -1.24 -15.72
N GLY A 538 8.96 -1.28 -14.87
CA GLY A 538 8.34 -0.11 -14.26
C GLY A 538 9.06 0.51 -13.05
N GLY A 539 9.99 -0.20 -12.39
CA GLY A 539 10.57 0.27 -11.12
C GLY A 539 11.86 -0.42 -10.67
N GLU A 540 12.33 0.02 -9.50
CA GLU A 540 13.41 -0.57 -8.70
C GLU A 540 12.87 -1.32 -7.47
N GLY A 541 11.57 -1.21 -7.23
CA GLY A 541 10.78 -2.08 -6.38
C GLY A 541 9.44 -2.44 -7.05
N TYR A 542 8.78 -3.48 -6.56
CA TYR A 542 7.44 -3.90 -6.98
C TYR A 542 6.47 -3.89 -5.79
N LEU A 543 5.21 -3.53 -6.01
CA LEU A 543 4.14 -3.61 -5.00
C LEU A 543 2.90 -4.33 -5.56
N ASN A 544 2.25 -5.10 -4.70
CA ASN A 544 0.96 -5.76 -4.95
C ASN A 544 0.04 -5.63 -3.74
N PHE A 545 -1.20 -5.20 -3.96
CA PHE A 545 -2.23 -5.16 -2.93
C PHE A 545 -2.90 -6.53 -2.71
N ILE A 546 -3.12 -6.90 -1.45
CA ILE A 546 -3.69 -8.16 -0.98
C ILE A 546 -4.89 -8.64 -1.81
N GLY A 547 -4.76 -9.78 -2.47
CA GLY A 547 -5.76 -10.42 -3.33
C GLY A 547 -5.53 -10.20 -4.84
N ASN A 548 -4.89 -9.12 -5.24
CA ASN A 548 -4.68 -8.81 -6.66
C ASN A 548 -3.67 -9.76 -7.32
N GLU A 549 -2.83 -10.46 -6.54
CA GLU A 549 -1.88 -11.45 -7.03
C GLU A 549 -2.55 -12.62 -7.77
N PHE A 550 -3.74 -13.02 -7.31
CA PHE A 550 -4.53 -14.09 -7.90
C PHE A 550 -5.73 -13.58 -8.71
N GLY A 551 -5.86 -12.27 -8.89
CA GLY A 551 -6.98 -11.65 -9.60
C GLY A 551 -8.31 -11.82 -8.84
N HIS A 552 -8.33 -11.41 -7.56
CA HIS A 552 -9.52 -11.47 -6.70
C HIS A 552 -10.77 -10.87 -7.39
N PRO A 553 -11.94 -11.54 -7.32
CA PRO A 553 -13.19 -11.07 -7.92
C PRO A 553 -13.82 -9.91 -7.12
N GLU A 554 -14.96 -9.38 -7.60
CA GLU A 554 -15.72 -8.33 -6.90
C GLU A 554 -14.90 -7.04 -6.68
N TRP A 555 -15.11 -6.37 -5.55
CA TRP A 555 -14.44 -5.16 -5.09
C TRP A 555 -14.39 -5.17 -3.55
N LEU A 556 -13.65 -4.22 -2.98
CA LEU A 556 -13.56 -3.94 -1.55
C LEU A 556 -14.55 -2.81 -1.20
N ASP A 557 -15.40 -3.01 -0.20
CA ASP A 557 -16.25 -1.95 0.35
C ASP A 557 -16.33 -2.11 1.86
N PHE A 558 -16.13 -1.00 2.58
CA PHE A 558 -16.13 -0.98 4.03
C PHE A 558 -17.52 -0.69 4.60
N PRO A 559 -17.84 -1.11 5.83
CA PRO A 559 -19.10 -0.80 6.49
C PRO A 559 -19.35 0.71 6.55
N ARG A 560 -20.44 1.16 5.93
CA ARG A 560 -20.88 2.57 5.90
C ARG A 560 -22.39 2.64 5.69
N GLU A 561 -22.99 3.80 5.97
CA GLU A 561 -24.43 4.03 5.80
C GLU A 561 -24.94 3.60 4.41
N GLY A 562 -24.23 4.00 3.35
CA GLY A 562 -24.58 3.69 1.96
C GLY A 562 -24.51 2.22 1.53
N ASN A 563 -24.09 1.29 2.41
CA ASN A 563 -24.21 -0.16 2.20
C ASN A 563 -24.87 -0.89 3.40
N GLY A 564 -25.52 -0.15 4.31
CA GLY A 564 -26.18 -0.72 5.49
C GLY A 564 -25.19 -1.23 6.54
N ASN A 565 -23.99 -0.65 6.63
CA ASN A 565 -22.89 -1.10 7.48
C ASN A 565 -22.48 -2.57 7.22
N SER A 566 -22.46 -2.97 5.95
CA SER A 566 -22.13 -4.33 5.53
C SER A 566 -20.63 -4.60 5.56
N PHE A 567 -20.25 -5.72 6.18
CA PHE A 567 -18.90 -6.29 6.09
C PHE A 567 -18.74 -7.26 4.91
N HIS A 568 -19.77 -7.44 4.07
CA HIS A 568 -19.77 -8.49 3.03
C HIS A 568 -18.62 -8.34 2.01
N TYR A 569 -18.21 -7.12 1.68
CA TYR A 569 -17.08 -6.86 0.78
C TYR A 569 -15.80 -6.47 1.51
N ALA A 570 -15.83 -6.32 2.84
CA ALA A 570 -14.69 -5.98 3.70
C ALA A 570 -13.85 -7.23 4.05
N ARG A 571 -13.55 -8.06 3.04
CA ARG A 571 -12.97 -9.41 3.21
C ARG A 571 -12.05 -9.81 2.05
N ARG A 572 -11.38 -10.95 2.16
CA ARG A 572 -10.55 -11.58 1.12
C ARG A 572 -10.89 -13.04 0.93
N GLN A 573 -11.32 -13.40 -0.27
CA GLN A 573 -11.89 -14.70 -0.61
C GLN A 573 -10.82 -15.77 -0.83
N TRP A 574 -10.03 -16.12 0.18
CA TRP A 574 -8.95 -17.13 0.06
C TRP A 574 -9.44 -18.48 -0.48
N ASN A 575 -10.70 -18.81 -0.23
CA ASN A 575 -11.36 -19.98 -0.78
C ASN A 575 -11.35 -20.06 -2.32
N VAL A 576 -11.24 -18.94 -3.06
CA VAL A 576 -11.21 -19.01 -4.53
C VAL A 576 -9.83 -19.36 -5.10
N VAL A 577 -8.76 -19.07 -4.35
CA VAL A 577 -7.38 -19.41 -4.74
C VAL A 577 -6.92 -20.76 -4.17
N ASP A 578 -7.49 -21.18 -3.05
CA ASP A 578 -7.24 -22.48 -2.41
C ASP A 578 -8.03 -23.65 -3.05
N ASP A 579 -9.04 -23.37 -3.89
CA ASP A 579 -9.82 -24.40 -4.59
C ASP A 579 -9.16 -24.84 -5.91
N ASP A 580 -8.68 -26.09 -5.94
CA ASP A 580 -8.07 -26.73 -7.10
C ASP A 580 -9.03 -26.87 -8.31
N LEU A 581 -10.33 -26.63 -8.18
CA LEU A 581 -11.29 -26.59 -9.30
C LEU A 581 -11.43 -25.20 -9.94
N LEU A 582 -10.76 -24.17 -9.40
CA LEU A 582 -10.85 -22.79 -9.87
C LEU A 582 -9.54 -22.28 -10.50
N ARG A 583 -9.67 -21.25 -11.35
CA ARG A 583 -8.60 -20.71 -12.20
C ARG A 583 -7.70 -19.68 -11.51
N TYR A 584 -8.09 -19.15 -10.36
CA TYR A 584 -7.31 -18.16 -9.60
C TYR A 584 -5.93 -18.69 -9.18
N LYS A 585 -5.82 -20.00 -8.87
CA LYS A 585 -4.57 -20.70 -8.59
C LYS A 585 -3.48 -20.50 -9.67
N TYR A 586 -3.87 -20.31 -10.93
CA TYR A 586 -2.95 -20.12 -12.05
C TYR A 586 -2.32 -18.72 -12.06
N LEU A 587 -3.09 -17.70 -11.67
CA LEU A 587 -2.61 -16.33 -11.52
C LEU A 587 -1.68 -16.25 -10.30
N ASN A 588 -2.09 -16.87 -9.19
CA ASN A 588 -1.28 -17.02 -7.98
C ASN A 588 0.06 -17.73 -8.23
N ALA A 589 0.04 -18.84 -8.97
CA ALA A 589 1.26 -19.59 -9.32
C ALA A 589 2.20 -18.79 -10.23
N PHE A 590 1.66 -17.97 -11.14
CA PHE A 590 2.47 -17.09 -11.98
C PHE A 590 3.08 -15.95 -11.16
N ASP A 591 2.36 -15.39 -10.19
CA ASP A 591 2.88 -14.38 -9.27
C ASP A 591 4.07 -14.90 -8.45
N ALA A 592 3.91 -16.07 -7.82
CA ALA A 592 5.00 -16.74 -7.13
C ALA A 592 6.21 -16.94 -8.07
N ALA A 593 5.99 -17.45 -9.28
CA ALA A 593 7.06 -17.68 -10.24
C ALA A 593 7.76 -16.37 -10.68
N MET A 594 7.03 -15.26 -10.79
CA MET A 594 7.58 -13.94 -11.10
C MET A 594 8.49 -13.43 -9.98
N ASN A 595 8.02 -13.45 -8.72
CA ASN A 595 8.77 -12.95 -7.57
C ASN A 595 10.01 -13.80 -7.25
N HIS A 596 9.89 -15.13 -7.29
CA HIS A 596 11.03 -16.03 -7.09
C HIS A 596 12.07 -15.92 -8.20
N LEU A 597 11.67 -15.55 -9.42
CA LEU A 597 12.60 -15.31 -10.52
C LEU A 597 13.33 -13.96 -10.36
N ASP A 598 12.67 -12.90 -9.88
CA ASP A 598 13.39 -11.67 -9.48
C ASP A 598 14.36 -11.95 -8.34
N ALA A 599 13.97 -12.72 -7.32
CA ALA A 599 14.89 -13.10 -6.24
C ALA A 599 16.13 -13.88 -6.76
N GLN A 600 16.02 -14.57 -7.89
CA GLN A 600 17.14 -15.27 -8.52
C GLN A 600 18.03 -14.37 -9.40
N TYR A 601 17.44 -13.45 -10.17
CA TYR A 601 18.15 -12.65 -11.19
C TYR A 601 18.34 -11.17 -10.83
N ASN A 602 17.65 -10.69 -9.80
CA ASN A 602 17.72 -9.36 -9.20
C ASN A 602 17.57 -8.25 -10.24
N TRP A 603 16.49 -8.29 -11.03
CA TRP A 603 16.25 -7.29 -12.07
C TRP A 603 15.71 -5.98 -11.50
N LEU A 604 14.95 -6.01 -10.40
CA LEU A 604 14.49 -4.80 -9.74
C LEU A 604 15.69 -3.94 -9.25
N SER A 605 16.71 -4.54 -8.65
CA SER A 605 17.93 -3.82 -8.24
C SER A 605 18.95 -3.60 -9.36
N SER A 606 18.67 -4.08 -10.58
CA SER A 606 19.52 -3.83 -11.75
C SER A 606 19.18 -2.49 -12.41
N PRO A 607 20.14 -1.88 -13.13
CA PRO A 607 19.89 -0.68 -13.92
C PRO A 607 18.68 -0.81 -14.85
N GLN A 608 18.16 0.35 -15.27
CA GLN A 608 17.02 0.46 -16.17
C GLN A 608 17.22 -0.34 -17.46
N ALA A 609 16.15 -0.99 -17.92
CA ALA A 609 16.20 -1.90 -19.07
C ALA A 609 16.56 -1.20 -20.38
N TYR A 610 17.28 -1.89 -21.26
CA TYR A 610 17.44 -1.46 -22.65
C TYR A 610 16.25 -1.96 -23.47
N VAL A 611 15.36 -1.06 -23.92
CA VAL A 611 14.20 -1.42 -24.76
C VAL A 611 14.60 -1.45 -26.23
N SER A 612 14.84 -2.65 -26.76
CA SER A 612 15.22 -2.86 -28.16
C SER A 612 14.03 -2.86 -29.13
N LEU A 613 12.80 -3.14 -28.67
CA LEU A 613 11.62 -3.09 -29.53
C LEU A 613 10.36 -2.61 -28.80
N LYS A 614 9.60 -1.77 -29.49
CA LYS A 614 8.24 -1.33 -29.17
C LYS A 614 7.51 -1.16 -30.50
N HIS A 615 6.93 -2.24 -31.01
CA HIS A 615 6.44 -2.32 -32.39
C HIS A 615 4.91 -2.22 -32.44
N GLU A 616 4.40 -1.13 -33.01
CA GLU A 616 2.97 -0.77 -32.91
C GLU A 616 2.00 -1.67 -33.69
N VAL A 617 2.43 -2.20 -34.84
CA VAL A 617 1.57 -3.05 -35.68
C VAL A 617 1.52 -4.46 -35.09
N ASP A 618 2.68 -5.07 -34.88
CA ASP A 618 2.80 -6.40 -34.27
C ASP A 618 2.42 -6.44 -32.78
N LYS A 619 2.29 -5.28 -32.10
CA LYS A 619 2.08 -5.16 -30.65
C LYS A 619 3.12 -5.93 -29.81
N VAL A 620 4.38 -5.86 -30.23
CA VAL A 620 5.50 -6.56 -29.57
C VAL A 620 6.39 -5.59 -28.81
N ILE A 621 6.67 -5.91 -27.55
CA ILE A 621 7.64 -5.20 -26.70
C ILE A 621 8.80 -6.15 -26.38
N VAL A 622 10.04 -5.68 -26.57
CA VAL A 622 11.27 -6.41 -26.21
C VAL A 622 12.22 -5.49 -25.46
N PHE A 623 12.78 -5.99 -24.36
CA PHE A 623 13.87 -5.34 -23.65
C PHE A 623 14.81 -6.35 -22.96
N GLU A 624 16.01 -5.88 -22.64
CA GLU A 624 16.98 -6.60 -21.81
C GLU A 624 17.15 -5.91 -20.45
N ARG A 625 17.06 -6.68 -19.36
CA ARG A 625 17.37 -6.23 -17.98
C ARG A 625 18.03 -7.37 -17.21
N ALA A 626 19.06 -7.09 -16.40
CA ALA A 626 19.79 -8.09 -15.62
C ALA A 626 20.34 -9.31 -16.41
N GLY A 627 20.67 -9.13 -17.70
CA GLY A 627 21.11 -10.24 -18.57
C GLY A 627 19.99 -11.20 -18.99
N LEU A 628 18.73 -10.86 -18.70
CA LEU A 628 17.54 -11.53 -19.19
C LEU A 628 16.95 -10.76 -20.37
N LEU A 629 16.48 -11.50 -21.37
CA LEU A 629 15.71 -11.01 -22.50
C LEU A 629 14.21 -11.20 -22.21
N PHE A 630 13.46 -10.11 -22.21
CA PHE A 630 12.01 -10.11 -22.04
C PHE A 630 11.34 -9.88 -23.40
N ILE A 631 10.35 -10.72 -23.75
CA ILE A 631 9.58 -10.63 -25.00
C ILE A 631 8.10 -10.72 -24.64
N PHE A 632 7.32 -9.68 -24.95
CA PHE A 632 5.87 -9.63 -24.78
C PHE A 632 5.17 -9.49 -26.14
N ASN A 633 4.12 -10.28 -26.38
CA ASN A 633 3.21 -10.12 -27.52
C ASN A 633 1.81 -9.74 -27.00
N PHE A 634 1.43 -8.47 -27.16
CA PHE A 634 0.13 -7.90 -26.80
C PHE A 634 -0.88 -7.91 -27.95
N HIS A 635 -0.55 -8.47 -29.12
CA HIS A 635 -1.47 -8.43 -30.25
C HIS A 635 -2.74 -9.26 -29.96
N PRO A 636 -3.96 -8.77 -30.19
CA PRO A 636 -5.19 -9.49 -29.84
C PRO A 636 -5.55 -10.70 -30.73
N THR A 637 -4.77 -10.99 -31.77
CA THR A 637 -4.96 -12.19 -32.63
C THR A 637 -3.65 -12.74 -33.21
N ASN A 638 -2.66 -11.90 -33.52
CA ASN A 638 -1.50 -12.34 -34.30
C ASN A 638 -0.40 -13.04 -33.50
N SER A 639 0.34 -13.84 -34.26
CA SER A 639 1.18 -14.93 -33.82
C SER A 639 2.37 -15.01 -34.76
N PHE A 640 3.60 -14.94 -34.23
CA PHE A 640 4.78 -14.73 -35.06
C PHE A 640 5.71 -15.93 -35.00
N THR A 641 5.85 -16.64 -36.13
CA THR A 641 6.93 -17.62 -36.29
C THR A 641 8.21 -16.89 -36.70
N ASP A 642 9.33 -17.32 -36.15
CA ASP A 642 10.68 -16.89 -36.56
C ASP A 642 10.90 -15.37 -36.47
N TYR A 643 10.27 -14.76 -35.46
CA TYR A 643 10.42 -13.35 -35.12
C TYR A 643 11.87 -13.07 -34.69
N ARG A 644 12.49 -12.04 -35.27
CA ARG A 644 13.87 -11.65 -34.97
C ARG A 644 13.90 -10.71 -33.78
N VAL A 645 14.71 -11.07 -32.79
CA VAL A 645 14.86 -10.33 -31.54
C VAL A 645 16.32 -9.96 -31.35
N GLY A 646 16.61 -8.66 -31.26
CA GLY A 646 17.96 -8.15 -31.02
C GLY A 646 18.40 -8.38 -29.57
N VAL A 647 19.64 -8.80 -29.38
CA VAL A 647 20.28 -9.06 -28.07
C VAL A 647 21.74 -8.59 -28.09
N GLU A 648 22.27 -8.19 -26.94
CA GLU A 648 23.65 -7.68 -26.87
C GLU A 648 24.70 -8.79 -26.87
N GLU A 649 24.54 -9.78 -25.98
CA GLU A 649 25.51 -10.84 -25.75
C GLU A 649 25.30 -12.01 -26.73
N ALA A 650 26.39 -12.53 -27.30
CA ALA A 650 26.34 -13.66 -28.22
C ALA A 650 26.44 -15.01 -27.50
N GLY A 651 25.60 -15.97 -27.90
CA GLY A 651 25.70 -17.40 -27.55
C GLY A 651 24.35 -18.11 -27.52
N GLU A 652 24.12 -18.89 -26.46
CA GLU A 652 22.91 -19.70 -26.28
C GLU A 652 21.97 -19.05 -25.24
N TYR A 653 20.68 -19.02 -25.58
CA TYR A 653 19.60 -18.53 -24.72
C TYR A 653 18.57 -19.64 -24.49
N LYS A 654 18.08 -19.77 -23.26
CA LYS A 654 17.01 -20.71 -22.87
C LYS A 654 15.87 -20.04 -22.13
N THR A 655 14.65 -20.55 -22.29
CA THR A 655 13.47 -20.09 -21.54
C THR A 655 13.67 -20.31 -20.03
N VAL A 656 13.37 -19.29 -19.22
CA VAL A 656 13.32 -19.40 -17.75
C VAL A 656 11.94 -19.12 -17.16
N LEU A 657 11.09 -18.36 -17.87
CA LEU A 657 9.66 -18.20 -17.56
C LEU A 657 8.87 -18.06 -18.85
N CYS A 658 7.67 -18.65 -18.90
CA CYS A 658 6.71 -18.49 -19.98
C CYS A 658 5.30 -18.34 -19.40
N SER A 659 4.58 -17.27 -19.74
CA SER A 659 3.20 -17.07 -19.26
C SER A 659 2.20 -18.05 -19.90
N ASP A 660 2.57 -18.69 -21.01
CA ASP A 660 1.77 -19.70 -21.72
C ASP A 660 1.95 -21.14 -21.18
N ASP A 661 2.74 -21.34 -20.13
CA ASP A 661 2.84 -22.64 -19.46
C ASP A 661 1.46 -23.04 -18.88
N LYS A 662 1.09 -24.32 -19.04
CA LYS A 662 -0.16 -24.89 -18.49
C LYS A 662 -0.24 -24.75 -16.97
N ARG A 663 0.90 -24.73 -16.27
CA ARG A 663 1.00 -24.46 -14.82
C ARG A 663 0.51 -23.06 -14.43
N PHE A 664 0.40 -22.15 -15.39
CA PHE A 664 -0.14 -20.80 -15.22
C PHE A 664 -1.44 -20.60 -16.03
N GLY A 665 -2.15 -21.68 -16.38
CA GLY A 665 -3.39 -21.60 -17.16
C GLY A 665 -3.18 -21.14 -18.61
N GLY A 666 -1.95 -21.25 -19.14
CA GLY A 666 -1.67 -21.08 -20.56
C GLY A 666 -1.93 -22.35 -21.37
N PHE A 667 -1.77 -22.25 -22.69
CA PHE A 667 -2.10 -23.33 -23.62
C PHE A 667 -0.94 -24.32 -23.85
N GLY A 668 0.29 -23.92 -23.52
CA GLY A 668 1.49 -24.74 -23.67
C GLY A 668 2.04 -24.79 -25.10
N ASN A 669 1.95 -23.70 -25.86
CA ASN A 669 2.40 -23.64 -27.26
C ASN A 669 3.92 -23.49 -27.44
N VAL A 670 4.64 -23.20 -26.36
CA VAL A 670 6.09 -22.96 -26.33
C VAL A 670 6.80 -24.15 -25.67
N ASP A 671 7.67 -24.84 -26.41
CA ASP A 671 8.56 -25.84 -25.82
C ASP A 671 9.68 -25.15 -25.03
N LEU A 672 9.64 -25.33 -23.71
CA LEU A 672 10.57 -24.74 -22.75
C LEU A 672 12.00 -25.28 -22.88
N ASN A 673 12.20 -26.43 -23.54
CA ASN A 673 13.51 -27.04 -23.73
C ASN A 673 14.30 -26.42 -24.90
N THR A 674 13.61 -25.72 -25.81
CA THR A 674 14.19 -25.06 -27.00
C THR A 674 15.42 -24.23 -26.63
N ARG A 675 16.49 -24.38 -27.43
CA ARG A 675 17.67 -23.53 -27.38
C ARG A 675 17.65 -22.51 -28.51
N TYR A 676 17.89 -21.26 -28.16
CA TYR A 676 17.92 -20.13 -29.10
C TYR A 676 19.37 -19.66 -29.26
N PHE A 677 19.93 -19.82 -30.46
CA PHE A 677 21.30 -19.40 -30.77
C PHE A 677 21.30 -18.03 -31.42
N THR A 678 22.26 -17.18 -31.04
CA THR A 678 22.42 -15.84 -31.62
C THR A 678 23.20 -15.88 -32.93
N THR A 679 22.82 -15.04 -33.88
CA THR A 679 23.59 -14.72 -35.09
C THR A 679 24.28 -13.36 -34.90
N PRO A 680 25.59 -13.23 -35.22
CA PRO A 680 26.35 -11.99 -35.11
C PRO A 680 26.03 -11.04 -36.26
N MET A 681 24.94 -10.29 -36.09
CA MET A 681 24.44 -9.30 -37.04
C MET A 681 23.60 -8.29 -36.25
N GLU A 682 23.73 -7.01 -36.58
CA GLU A 682 22.98 -5.96 -35.91
C GLU A 682 21.47 -6.09 -36.17
N TRP A 683 20.66 -5.94 -35.12
CA TRP A 683 19.21 -5.86 -35.22
C TRP A 683 18.66 -4.97 -34.10
N ASN A 684 17.84 -3.97 -34.46
CA ASN A 684 17.24 -3.02 -33.53
C ASN A 684 18.22 -2.40 -32.51
N GLY A 685 19.41 -1.98 -32.98
CA GLY A 685 20.44 -1.35 -32.14
C GLY A 685 21.18 -2.30 -31.19
N ARG A 686 21.06 -3.63 -31.36
CA ARG A 686 21.80 -4.64 -30.62
C ARG A 686 22.76 -5.39 -31.54
N LYS A 687 23.93 -5.80 -31.03
CA LYS A 687 25.02 -6.42 -31.81
C LYS A 687 24.68 -7.78 -32.44
N ASN A 688 23.73 -8.50 -31.85
CA ASN A 688 23.34 -9.84 -32.26
C ASN A 688 21.81 -9.94 -32.38
N TRP A 689 21.31 -10.99 -33.04
CA TRP A 689 19.89 -11.36 -32.96
C TRP A 689 19.68 -12.86 -32.80
N LEU A 690 18.57 -13.25 -32.20
CA LEU A 690 18.07 -14.63 -32.19
C LEU A 690 16.68 -14.71 -32.86
N GLN A 691 16.41 -15.85 -33.51
CA GLN A 691 15.10 -16.13 -34.09
C GLN A 691 14.25 -16.94 -33.11
N ARG A 692 12.98 -16.57 -32.96
CA ARG A 692 12.06 -17.26 -32.06
C ARG A 692 10.65 -17.38 -32.63
N ARG A 693 10.04 -18.55 -32.40
CA ARG A 693 8.57 -18.71 -32.40
C ARG A 693 7.95 -18.00 -31.21
N VAL A 694 7.33 -16.85 -31.47
CA VAL A 694 6.36 -16.16 -30.60
C VAL A 694 4.96 -16.64 -31.00
N ARG A 695 4.69 -17.94 -30.77
CA ARG A 695 3.43 -18.59 -31.13
C ARG A 695 2.27 -18.10 -30.28
N VAL A 696 1.15 -17.89 -30.95
CA VAL A 696 -0.23 -18.03 -30.48
C VAL A 696 -1.02 -18.69 -31.64
N PRO A 697 -2.31 -19.08 -31.51
CA PRO A 697 -3.19 -19.34 -32.66
C PRO A 697 -3.69 -18.06 -33.36
N THR A 698 -3.69 -18.04 -34.70
CA THR A 698 -4.36 -17.02 -35.53
C THR A 698 -5.61 -17.57 -36.22
N TYR A 699 -6.63 -16.73 -36.34
CA TYR A 699 -7.84 -17.00 -37.12
C TYR A 699 -7.59 -16.78 -38.63
N ARG A 700 -8.12 -17.65 -39.49
CA ARG A 700 -8.28 -17.41 -40.94
C ARG A 700 -9.76 -17.53 -41.31
N PHE A 701 -10.36 -16.47 -41.84
CA PHE A 701 -11.66 -16.56 -42.50
C PHE A 701 -11.52 -17.31 -43.84
N PRO A 702 -12.35 -18.33 -44.12
CA PRO A 702 -12.72 -18.65 -45.48
C PRO A 702 -13.60 -17.50 -46.01
N ALA A 703 -13.41 -17.08 -47.26
CA ALA A 703 -14.25 -16.07 -47.88
C ALA A 703 -15.72 -16.55 -47.95
N PRO A 704 -16.73 -15.66 -47.78
CA PRO A 704 -18.13 -16.04 -47.86
C PRO A 704 -18.45 -16.53 -49.28
N ARG A 705 -18.91 -17.79 -49.39
CA ARG A 705 -19.55 -18.26 -50.62
C ARG A 705 -20.93 -17.62 -50.74
N THR A 706 -21.21 -17.07 -51.91
CA THR A 706 -22.56 -16.62 -52.29
C THR A 706 -23.53 -17.80 -52.26
N PRO A 707 -24.73 -17.68 -51.65
CA PRO A 707 -25.75 -18.72 -51.71
C PRO A 707 -26.49 -18.67 -53.05
N ASP A 708 -26.56 -19.81 -53.74
CA ASP A 708 -27.38 -19.98 -54.94
C ASP A 708 -28.88 -19.92 -54.60
N THR A 709 -29.64 -19.23 -55.46
CA THR A 709 -31.10 -19.11 -55.36
C THR A 709 -31.82 -20.32 -55.94
N HIS A 710 -32.76 -20.91 -55.20
CA HIS A 710 -33.96 -21.52 -55.80
C HIS A 710 -35.19 -21.44 -54.87
N HIS A 711 -36.36 -21.30 -55.48
CA HIS A 711 -37.62 -20.89 -54.84
C HIS A 711 -38.46 -22.05 -54.27
N ALA A 712 -39.27 -21.73 -53.26
CA ALA A 712 -40.61 -22.30 -53.06
C ALA A 712 -41.58 -21.18 -52.59
N LEU A 713 -42.88 -21.28 -52.91
CA LEU A 713 -43.84 -20.16 -52.91
C LEU A 713 -44.82 -20.12 -51.72
N LEU A 714 -45.38 -18.93 -51.49
CA LEU A 714 -46.37 -18.54 -50.46
C LEU A 714 -47.78 -19.10 -50.72
N PRO A 715 -48.72 -19.02 -49.75
CA PRO A 715 -49.68 -17.88 -49.72
C PRO A 715 -49.86 -17.20 -48.31
N PRO A 716 -50.59 -16.05 -48.21
CA PRO A 716 -50.46 -15.09 -47.11
C PRO A 716 -51.59 -15.09 -46.06
N ILE A 717 -51.40 -14.36 -44.94
CA ILE A 717 -52.39 -14.16 -43.87
C ILE A 717 -52.56 -12.66 -43.51
N LEU A 718 -53.81 -12.24 -43.30
CA LEU A 718 -54.26 -10.90 -42.88
C LEU A 718 -54.27 -10.72 -41.33
N PRO A 719 -54.24 -9.48 -40.80
CA PRO A 719 -54.22 -9.21 -39.36
C PRO A 719 -55.61 -8.96 -38.74
N PRO A 720 -55.85 -9.50 -37.53
CA PRO A 720 -56.60 -8.82 -36.45
C PRO A 720 -55.80 -8.88 -35.13
N GLY A 721 -56.13 -8.25 -33.99
CA GLY A 721 -57.34 -7.56 -33.52
C GLY A 721 -57.50 -7.86 -32.00
N ARG A 722 -57.98 -6.92 -31.17
CA ARG A 722 -58.18 -7.13 -29.72
C ARG A 722 -59.41 -8.03 -29.43
N PRO A 723 -59.35 -8.87 -28.38
CA PRO A 723 -60.37 -8.93 -27.31
C PRO A 723 -59.70 -8.93 -25.90
N SER A 724 -60.22 -8.39 -24.79
CA SER A 724 -61.53 -8.45 -24.08
C SER A 724 -61.71 -9.66 -23.15
N ASP A 725 -62.29 -9.42 -21.97
CA ASP A 725 -62.45 -10.34 -20.81
C ASP A 725 -63.30 -11.61 -21.07
N VAL A 726 -63.21 -12.62 -20.15
CA VAL A 726 -64.33 -13.10 -19.30
C VAL A 726 -63.97 -14.40 -18.49
N THR A 727 -63.82 -14.21 -17.18
CA THR A 727 -64.14 -15.05 -15.99
C THR A 727 -64.24 -16.60 -15.96
N SER A 728 -63.50 -17.16 -14.98
CA SER A 728 -63.96 -18.02 -13.84
C SER A 728 -64.03 -19.57 -13.88
N SER A 729 -63.45 -20.17 -12.83
CA SER A 729 -64.18 -21.01 -11.83
C SER A 729 -63.42 -21.01 -10.47
N ARG A 730 -64.02 -21.49 -9.37
CA ARG A 730 -63.60 -21.25 -7.96
C ARG A 730 -63.45 -22.53 -7.12
N SER A 731 -62.58 -22.49 -6.09
CA SER A 731 -62.82 -23.06 -4.74
C SER A 731 -61.94 -22.31 -3.69
N GLN A 732 -62.53 -21.46 -2.84
CA GLN A 732 -62.77 -21.62 -1.37
C GLN A 732 -61.48 -21.76 -0.51
N ILE A 733 -60.94 -20.74 0.19
CA ILE A 733 -61.39 -19.94 1.39
C ILE A 733 -61.06 -20.65 2.73
N PRO A 734 -60.63 -19.99 3.86
CA PRO A 734 -60.58 -18.54 4.22
C PRO A 734 -59.18 -17.93 4.49
N ARG A 735 -58.88 -16.63 4.24
CA ARG A 735 -59.14 -15.36 5.01
C ARG A 735 -58.39 -15.27 6.36
N PHE A 736 -57.77 -14.17 6.80
CA PHE A 736 -58.06 -12.70 6.77
C PHE A 736 -56.76 -11.86 6.65
N LEU A 737 -56.68 -10.57 6.29
CA LEU A 737 -57.55 -9.64 5.55
C LEU A 737 -56.65 -8.52 4.92
N ARG A 738 -57.15 -7.78 3.91
CA ARG A 738 -56.47 -6.67 3.23
C ARG A 738 -57.08 -5.29 3.55
N CYS A 739 -56.21 -4.27 3.56
CA CYS A 739 -56.33 -2.94 2.95
C CYS A 739 -57.49 -1.94 3.23
N ALA A 740 -57.05 -0.68 3.30
CA ALA A 740 -57.58 0.54 2.66
C ALA A 740 -58.70 1.37 3.32
N VAL A 741 -58.52 2.69 3.20
CA VAL A 741 -59.45 3.84 3.08
C VAL A 741 -58.53 5.09 3.19
N THR A 742 -58.14 5.74 2.08
CA THR A 742 -58.77 6.92 1.44
C THR A 742 -59.01 8.11 2.39
N GLY A 743 -58.47 9.28 2.03
CA GLY A 743 -58.37 10.45 2.92
C GLY A 743 -59.58 11.39 2.95
N HIS A 744 -59.41 12.56 3.56
CA HIS A 744 -60.35 13.69 3.50
C HIS A 744 -59.64 15.03 3.77
N GLU A 745 -60.20 16.11 3.23
CA GLU A 745 -59.73 17.49 3.41
C GLU A 745 -60.21 18.12 4.73
N SER A 746 -59.41 19.08 5.24
CA SER A 746 -59.82 20.34 5.92
C SER A 746 -60.77 20.34 7.14
N TYR A 747 -60.42 21.09 8.21
CA TYR A 747 -61.09 22.35 8.64
C TYR A 747 -60.54 22.84 10.01
N LEU A 748 -60.37 24.16 10.17
CA LEU A 748 -60.32 24.96 11.42
C LEU A 748 -59.13 24.72 12.40
N THR A 749 -58.66 25.68 13.22
CA THR A 749 -59.18 27.03 13.55
C THR A 749 -58.05 28.03 13.86
N ARG A 750 -58.34 29.34 13.76
CA ARG A 750 -57.46 30.43 14.25
C ARG A 750 -57.57 30.61 15.77
N THR A 751 -56.48 31.07 16.41
CA THR A 751 -56.55 32.14 17.44
C THR A 751 -55.25 32.95 17.51
N THR A 752 -55.38 34.24 17.22
CA THR A 752 -54.54 35.38 17.65
C THR A 752 -54.72 35.62 19.18
N SER A 753 -53.96 36.41 19.95
CA SER A 753 -52.74 37.23 19.80
C SER A 753 -52.45 37.90 21.17
N SER A 754 -51.20 38.23 21.51
CA SER A 754 -50.91 39.32 22.45
C SER A 754 -49.54 39.96 22.19
N THR A 755 -49.44 41.27 22.42
CA THR A 755 -48.38 42.16 21.92
C THR A 755 -47.43 42.65 23.02
N GLY A 756 -46.13 42.75 22.72
CA GLY A 756 -45.12 43.47 23.52
C GLY A 756 -43.89 43.77 22.65
N ARG A 757 -43.38 45.01 22.68
CA ARG A 757 -42.41 45.53 21.69
C ARG A 757 -40.96 45.60 22.21
N LEU A 758 -40.04 45.54 21.22
CA LEU A 758 -38.76 46.26 21.06
C LEU A 758 -37.41 45.55 21.35
N GLN A 759 -36.52 45.80 20.36
CA GLN A 759 -35.05 45.82 20.37
C GLN A 759 -34.23 44.50 20.24
N SER A 760 -33.84 44.26 18.97
CA SER A 760 -32.49 43.95 18.47
C SER A 760 -31.70 42.71 18.91
N GLN A 761 -31.01 42.14 17.91
CA GLN A 761 -29.91 41.16 17.93
C GLN A 761 -30.24 39.65 17.87
N VAL A 762 -29.67 39.02 16.82
CA VAL A 762 -29.18 37.63 16.73
C VAL A 762 -30.22 36.51 16.54
N CYS A 763 -29.72 35.36 16.05
CA CYS A 763 -30.36 34.06 15.74
C CYS A 763 -31.11 33.90 14.41
N THR A 764 -30.37 33.40 13.43
CA THR A 764 -30.83 32.43 12.42
C THR A 764 -31.37 31.14 13.08
N PRO A 765 -32.43 30.52 12.53
CA PRO A 765 -32.76 29.12 12.79
C PRO A 765 -32.58 28.21 11.56
N ASP A 766 -31.78 27.17 11.77
CA ASP A 766 -32.08 25.76 11.47
C ASP A 766 -32.35 25.23 10.04
N LEU A 767 -31.42 24.36 9.62
CA LEU A 767 -31.65 22.92 9.43
C LEU A 767 -32.91 22.51 8.64
N ALA A 768 -32.77 22.47 7.31
CA ALA A 768 -33.35 21.40 6.50
C ALA A 768 -32.55 21.19 5.19
N SER A 769 -32.33 19.92 4.81
CA SER A 769 -31.83 19.47 3.50
C SER A 769 -30.36 19.75 3.14
N GLU A 770 -29.42 18.94 3.65
CA GLU A 770 -28.10 18.77 3.01
C GLU A 770 -27.55 17.33 3.19
N ALA A 771 -28.12 16.36 2.48
CA ALA A 771 -27.71 14.93 2.53
C ALA A 771 -27.66 14.24 1.15
N ALA A 772 -27.57 15.01 0.05
CA ALA A 772 -27.73 14.46 -1.31
C ALA A 772 -26.84 15.13 -2.39
N ARG A 773 -25.63 15.59 -2.05
CA ARG A 773 -24.74 16.31 -3.00
C ARG A 773 -23.27 15.90 -3.09
N VAL A 774 -22.83 14.86 -2.37
CA VAL A 774 -21.39 14.49 -2.28
C VAL A 774 -20.94 13.47 -3.37
N LEU A 775 -21.83 13.00 -4.27
CA LEU A 775 -21.50 11.89 -5.20
C LEU A 775 -21.73 12.13 -6.71
N VAL A 776 -21.95 13.37 -7.20
CA VAL A 776 -22.18 13.63 -8.64
C VAL A 776 -21.45 14.87 -9.21
N GLN A 777 -20.23 15.18 -8.75
CA GLN A 777 -19.41 16.27 -9.36
C GLN A 777 -17.97 15.87 -9.72
N ALA A 778 -17.72 14.60 -10.01
CA ALA A 778 -16.52 14.11 -10.70
C ALA A 778 -16.71 13.97 -12.24
N ALA A 779 -17.69 14.66 -12.83
CA ALA A 779 -17.99 14.59 -14.27
C ALA A 779 -18.37 15.99 -14.82
N GLY A 780 -17.36 16.82 -15.08
CA GLY A 780 -17.53 18.17 -15.60
C GLY A 780 -17.61 18.24 -17.12
N LEU A 781 -18.82 18.34 -17.69
CA LEU A 781 -19.06 18.86 -19.05
C LEU A 781 -20.42 19.56 -19.16
N ARG A 782 -20.43 20.90 -19.23
CA ARG A 782 -21.45 21.69 -19.94
C ARG A 782 -20.81 22.91 -20.62
N HIS A 783 -21.25 23.19 -21.84
CA HIS A 783 -20.72 24.24 -22.72
C HIS A 783 -20.96 25.66 -22.19
N PRO A 784 -20.05 26.62 -22.45
CA PRO A 784 -20.29 28.04 -22.23
C PRO A 784 -21.08 28.66 -23.40
N THR A 785 -22.14 29.40 -23.08
CA THR A 785 -22.83 30.31 -24.01
C THR A 785 -22.27 31.73 -23.88
N TYR A 786 -21.82 32.32 -25.00
CA TYR A 786 -21.37 33.71 -25.06
C TYR A 786 -22.52 34.73 -24.91
N PRO A 787 -22.21 35.90 -24.32
CA PRO A 787 -22.69 37.18 -24.82
C PRO A 787 -21.52 38.13 -25.19
N PRO A 788 -21.77 39.25 -25.91
CA PRO A 788 -20.76 39.89 -26.76
C PRO A 788 -20.25 41.27 -26.28
N ARG A 789 -19.25 41.78 -27.03
CA ARG A 789 -18.87 43.19 -27.32
C ARG A 789 -17.68 43.84 -26.58
N LEU A 790 -16.67 44.19 -27.40
CA LEU A 790 -16.16 45.54 -27.75
C LEU A 790 -14.64 45.83 -27.58
N THR A 791 -14.11 46.45 -28.64
CA THR A 791 -12.96 47.38 -28.74
C THR A 791 -11.51 46.90 -28.53
N SER A 792 -10.78 46.85 -29.67
CA SER A 792 -9.44 47.45 -29.98
C SER A 792 -8.25 47.24 -29.01
N VAL A 793 -7.00 47.05 -29.47
CA VAL A 793 -6.26 47.80 -30.53
C VAL A 793 -5.32 46.87 -31.32
N SER A 794 -4.90 47.33 -32.50
CA SER A 794 -3.98 46.68 -33.46
C SER A 794 -2.53 46.55 -32.98
N ASN A 795 -1.77 45.60 -33.57
CA ASN A 795 -0.76 45.94 -34.58
C ASN A 795 -0.20 44.70 -35.30
N ASP A 796 0.34 44.94 -36.49
CA ASP A 796 0.75 43.95 -37.48
C ASP A 796 2.03 43.17 -37.12
N ILE A 797 2.19 41.99 -37.72
CA ILE A 797 3.14 41.79 -38.84
C ILE A 797 2.69 40.60 -39.68
N ASN A 798 3.03 40.65 -40.97
CA ASN A 798 2.32 40.00 -42.05
C ASN A 798 3.15 38.89 -42.72
N ALA A 799 2.49 38.13 -43.61
CA ALA A 799 3.06 37.38 -44.74
C ALA A 799 3.77 36.01 -44.49
N GLN A 800 3.60 34.98 -45.35
CA GLN A 800 2.66 34.82 -46.49
C GLN A 800 2.53 33.35 -46.97
N HIS A 801 1.33 33.00 -47.46
CA HIS A 801 0.99 32.02 -48.53
C HIS A 801 1.47 30.54 -48.49
N GLN A 802 0.88 29.61 -49.26
CA GLN A 802 -0.53 29.21 -49.48
C GLN A 802 -0.58 27.99 -50.43
N CYS A 803 -1.70 27.26 -50.42
CA CYS A 803 -1.92 26.00 -51.16
C CYS A 803 -2.15 26.14 -52.68
N HIS A 804 -1.76 25.13 -53.48
CA HIS A 804 -2.43 24.70 -54.73
C HIS A 804 -2.32 23.15 -54.87
N ARG A 805 -3.43 22.40 -54.92
CA ARG A 805 -4.31 22.00 -56.06
C ARG A 805 -3.76 20.84 -56.94
N ARG A 806 -4.57 19.77 -57.08
CA ARG A 806 -4.42 18.64 -58.05
C ARG A 806 -4.68 19.09 -59.51
N PRO A 807 -4.34 18.30 -60.55
CA PRO A 807 -5.36 17.44 -61.21
C PRO A 807 -4.78 16.04 -61.67
N PRO A 808 -5.21 15.29 -62.73
CA PRO A 808 -5.63 13.88 -62.54
C PRO A 808 -5.15 12.78 -63.55
N ARG A 809 -5.47 11.52 -63.22
CA ARG A 809 -5.71 10.31 -64.07
C ARG A 809 -4.84 10.00 -65.31
N ALA A 810 -4.31 8.76 -65.34
CA ALA A 810 -4.16 7.94 -66.55
C ALA A 810 -4.37 6.44 -66.22
N SER A 811 -4.68 5.63 -67.23
CA SER A 811 -5.17 4.24 -67.13
C SER A 811 -4.21 3.21 -67.74
N ALA A 812 -4.12 2.00 -67.18
CA ALA A 812 -3.88 0.75 -67.93
C ALA A 812 -4.12 -0.50 -67.08
N SER A 813 -4.74 -1.52 -67.68
CA SER A 813 -4.74 -2.93 -67.26
C SER A 813 -4.15 -3.77 -68.39
N PRO A 814 -3.60 -4.96 -68.11
CA PRO A 814 -4.11 -6.13 -68.85
C PRO A 814 -4.26 -7.41 -68.02
N ASN A 815 -5.12 -8.30 -68.53
CA ASN A 815 -5.42 -9.63 -67.98
C ASN A 815 -4.29 -10.65 -68.20
N SER A 816 -4.28 -11.74 -67.42
CA SER A 816 -4.15 -13.10 -67.97
C SER A 816 -4.65 -14.17 -66.98
N ASN A 817 -5.02 -15.35 -67.51
CA ASN A 817 -5.84 -16.35 -66.83
C ASN A 817 -5.02 -17.47 -66.16
N HIS A 818 -5.61 -18.07 -65.11
CA HIS A 818 -5.50 -19.50 -64.80
C HIS A 818 -6.90 -20.09 -64.71
N PRO A 819 -7.09 -21.39 -64.99
CA PRO A 819 -7.45 -22.27 -63.87
C PRO A 819 -6.93 -23.72 -63.99
N GLY A 820 -6.98 -24.44 -62.85
CA GLY A 820 -7.20 -25.89 -62.86
C GLY A 820 -6.15 -26.72 -62.13
N LEU A 821 -6.41 -27.03 -60.85
CA LEU A 821 -6.34 -28.38 -60.30
C LEU A 821 -6.99 -28.41 -58.90
N SER A 822 -7.74 -29.47 -58.64
CA SER A 822 -8.42 -29.75 -57.37
C SER A 822 -7.54 -30.60 -56.47
N ASP A 823 -7.62 -30.40 -55.15
CA ASP A 823 -7.51 -31.55 -54.24
C ASP A 823 -8.18 -31.31 -52.89
N SER A 824 -8.60 -32.40 -52.25
CA SER A 824 -9.42 -32.42 -51.04
C SER A 824 -8.70 -33.07 -49.86
N THR A 825 -8.55 -32.36 -48.74
CA THR A 825 -8.26 -32.97 -47.43
C THR A 825 -9.02 -32.26 -46.32
N ALA A 826 -9.49 -33.04 -45.34
CA ALA A 826 -10.35 -32.56 -44.25
C ALA A 826 -9.56 -31.77 -43.19
N SER A 827 -10.12 -30.66 -42.71
CA SER A 827 -9.63 -29.95 -41.52
C SER A 827 -10.52 -30.25 -40.32
N SER A 828 -9.94 -30.77 -39.23
CA SER A 828 -10.59 -30.74 -37.92
C SER A 828 -10.78 -29.29 -37.47
N ALA A 829 -11.99 -28.95 -37.00
CA ALA A 829 -12.23 -27.64 -36.40
C ALA A 829 -11.43 -27.55 -35.08
N MET A 830 -10.53 -26.55 -34.98
CA MET A 830 -10.01 -26.08 -33.70
C MET A 830 -10.85 -24.89 -33.25
N ASP A 831 -11.24 -24.87 -31.98
CA ASP A 831 -11.94 -23.74 -31.37
C ASP A 831 -11.03 -22.50 -31.27
N PRO A 832 -11.59 -21.27 -31.33
CA PRO A 832 -10.81 -20.04 -31.33
C PRO A 832 -10.27 -19.67 -29.94
N HIS A 833 -9.02 -19.22 -29.86
CA HIS A 833 -8.33 -18.86 -28.62
C HIS A 833 -7.58 -17.52 -28.75
N PRO A 834 -7.50 -16.69 -27.67
CA PRO A 834 -6.88 -15.36 -27.71
C PRO A 834 -5.37 -15.37 -27.37
N PRO A 835 -4.60 -14.34 -27.78
CA PRO A 835 -3.19 -14.18 -27.44
C PRO A 835 -2.93 -13.43 -26.14
N SER A 836 -2.00 -13.95 -25.34
CA SER A 836 -0.85 -13.16 -24.86
C SER A 836 0.27 -14.11 -24.39
N VAL A 837 1.51 -13.92 -24.86
CA VAL A 837 2.66 -14.73 -24.41
C VAL A 837 3.83 -13.83 -24.04
N THR A 838 4.23 -13.88 -22.77
CA THR A 838 5.53 -13.41 -22.31
C THR A 838 6.52 -14.57 -22.29
N LEU A 839 7.75 -14.31 -22.71
CA LEU A 839 8.89 -15.18 -22.45
C LEU A 839 10.03 -14.39 -21.82
N ILE A 840 10.65 -14.98 -20.80
CA ILE A 840 11.93 -14.55 -20.28
C ILE A 840 12.97 -15.57 -20.73
N VAL A 841 14.02 -15.10 -21.40
CA VAL A 841 15.07 -15.92 -21.98
C VAL A 841 16.41 -15.53 -21.38
N ARG A 842 17.17 -16.50 -20.85
CA ARG A 842 18.43 -16.26 -20.16
C ARG A 842 19.61 -16.75 -21.00
N TYR A 843 20.62 -15.90 -21.12
CA TYR A 843 21.93 -16.26 -21.64
C TYR A 843 22.64 -17.33 -20.78
N THR A 844 23.25 -18.31 -21.44
CA THR A 844 24.13 -19.31 -20.82
C THR A 844 25.52 -19.22 -21.41
N ARG A 845 26.50 -18.72 -20.63
CA ARG A 845 27.92 -18.91 -20.95
C ARG A 845 28.27 -20.38 -20.83
N SER A 846 28.95 -20.92 -21.85
CA SER A 846 29.52 -22.27 -21.83
C SER A 846 30.73 -22.32 -20.88
N THR A 847 30.46 -22.52 -19.60
CA THR A 847 31.46 -23.00 -18.61
C THR A 847 30.85 -24.18 -17.87
N ALA A 848 31.45 -25.35 -18.00
CA ALA A 848 30.91 -26.61 -17.50
C ALA A 848 30.97 -26.69 -15.96
N HIS A 849 29.91 -26.24 -15.29
CA HIS A 849 29.53 -26.68 -13.95
C HIS A 849 28.00 -26.68 -13.83
N ASP A 850 27.41 -27.87 -13.75
CA ASP A 850 25.97 -28.06 -13.59
C ASP A 850 25.49 -27.52 -12.24
N LEU A 851 24.59 -26.53 -12.29
CA LEU A 851 23.70 -26.22 -11.17
C LEU A 851 22.43 -27.07 -11.32
N PRO A 852 21.93 -27.71 -10.23
CA PRO A 852 20.84 -28.66 -10.33
C PRO A 852 19.53 -27.99 -10.76
N PRO A 853 18.63 -28.72 -11.45
CA PRO A 853 17.34 -28.18 -11.86
C PRO A 853 16.43 -27.90 -10.66
N VAL A 854 15.55 -26.92 -10.83
CA VAL A 854 14.47 -26.61 -9.87
C VAL A 854 13.65 -27.88 -9.60
N ARG A 855 13.71 -28.39 -8.37
CA ARG A 855 12.84 -29.49 -7.94
C ARG A 855 11.41 -28.98 -7.83
N ALA A 856 10.49 -29.67 -8.49
CA ALA A 856 9.07 -29.47 -8.28
C ALA A 856 8.73 -29.80 -6.82
N ILE A 857 8.17 -28.83 -6.09
CA ILE A 857 7.51 -29.09 -4.82
C ILE A 857 6.08 -29.52 -5.16
N ALA A 858 5.79 -30.81 -5.02
CA ALA A 858 4.43 -31.32 -5.06
C ALA A 858 3.74 -31.03 -3.71
N PRO A 859 2.42 -30.81 -3.68
CA PRO A 859 1.70 -30.56 -2.43
C PRO A 859 1.72 -31.82 -1.55
N ALA A 860 2.08 -31.64 -0.27
CA ALA A 860 2.16 -32.75 0.69
C ALA A 860 0.77 -33.06 1.27
N SER A 861 0.00 -33.90 0.58
CA SER A 861 -1.23 -34.50 1.12
C SER A 861 -0.89 -35.65 2.08
N ALA A 862 -1.52 -35.62 3.26
CA ALA A 862 -1.67 -36.66 4.29
C ALA A 862 -0.88 -37.98 4.15
N LEU A 863 -0.13 -38.37 5.21
CA LEU A 863 0.16 -39.78 5.45
C LEU A 863 0.25 -40.18 6.93
N THR A 864 -0.53 -41.20 7.24
CA THR A 864 -0.72 -41.88 8.52
C THR A 864 0.55 -42.53 9.06
N LEU A 865 0.69 -42.60 10.39
CA LEU A 865 1.73 -43.36 11.08
C LEU A 865 1.77 -44.84 10.62
N THR A 866 2.94 -45.36 10.28
CA THR A 866 3.23 -46.81 10.38
C THR A 866 4.70 -47.03 10.73
N LEU A 867 4.95 -47.84 11.77
CA LEU A 867 6.29 -48.18 12.26
C LEU A 867 6.97 -49.21 11.36
N THR A 868 8.28 -49.06 11.10
CA THR A 868 9.16 -50.21 10.88
C THR A 868 10.61 -49.94 11.34
N LEU A 869 11.24 -50.96 11.91
CA LEU A 869 12.55 -50.93 12.59
C LEU A 869 13.71 -51.43 11.71
N ARG A 870 14.95 -51.14 12.15
CA ARG A 870 16.28 -51.72 11.80
C ARG A 870 17.15 -50.90 10.82
N ARG A 871 18.48 -50.88 10.91
CA ARG A 871 19.48 -51.09 12.01
C ARG A 871 20.90 -50.81 11.45
N HIS A 872 21.74 -50.07 12.17
CA HIS A 872 23.22 -50.03 12.02
C HIS A 872 23.80 -49.57 10.66
N ARG A 873 25.06 -49.14 10.50
CA ARG A 873 26.29 -49.31 11.31
C ARG A 873 27.31 -48.20 10.96
N SER A 874 28.10 -47.71 11.92
CA SER A 874 29.27 -46.83 11.69
C SER A 874 30.46 -47.27 12.58
N PRO A 875 31.72 -47.19 12.11
CA PRO A 875 32.93 -47.43 12.92
C PRO A 875 33.89 -46.18 12.89
N PRO A 876 35.08 -46.16 13.56
CA PRO A 876 35.19 -45.44 14.85
C PRO A 876 36.53 -44.65 15.05
N SER A 877 36.85 -44.32 16.33
CA SER A 877 38.12 -43.79 16.94
C SER A 877 38.08 -42.31 17.38
N LEU A 878 38.69 -41.85 18.50
CA LEU A 878 39.33 -42.50 19.67
C LEU A 878 39.28 -41.55 20.91
N LEU A 879 39.54 -42.08 22.12
CA LEU A 879 39.44 -41.45 23.47
C LEU A 879 40.82 -40.88 23.97
N PRO A 880 41.05 -40.28 25.21
CA PRO A 880 40.30 -40.51 26.47
C PRO A 880 40.28 -39.46 27.65
N PHE A 881 39.46 -39.78 28.70
CA PHE A 881 39.50 -39.39 30.14
C PHE A 881 39.28 -37.92 30.58
N ARG A 882 38.68 -37.57 31.75
CA ARG A 882 38.61 -38.23 33.10
C ARG A 882 37.34 -37.81 33.91
N VAL A 883 36.99 -38.52 35.01
CA VAL A 883 35.83 -38.26 35.94
C VAL A 883 36.29 -38.35 37.41
N PRO A 884 35.72 -37.57 38.35
CA PRO A 884 34.88 -38.09 39.47
C PRO A 884 33.65 -37.18 39.80
N ALA A 885 32.59 -37.52 40.56
CA ALA A 885 32.05 -38.78 41.11
C ALA A 885 30.53 -38.61 41.52
N LEU A 886 30.06 -39.25 42.61
CA LEU A 886 28.68 -39.34 43.16
C LEU A 886 28.74 -39.30 44.73
N PRO A 887 27.66 -39.19 45.58
CA PRO A 887 26.59 -40.22 45.70
C PRO A 887 25.21 -39.91 46.42
N PHE A 888 24.34 -40.97 46.50
CA PHE A 888 23.11 -41.21 47.33
C PHE A 888 21.89 -40.25 47.16
N SER A 889 20.62 -40.61 46.82
CA SER A 889 19.68 -41.76 47.01
C SER A 889 18.84 -41.76 48.31
N ARG A 890 17.51 -41.56 48.24
CA ARG A 890 16.36 -42.50 48.36
C ARG A 890 15.05 -41.64 48.44
N ARG A 891 13.79 -42.06 48.29
CA ARG A 891 12.97 -43.12 47.61
C ARG A 891 11.55 -43.01 48.26
N GLN A 892 10.51 -43.60 47.64
CA GLN A 892 9.11 -43.74 48.12
C GLN A 892 8.15 -42.52 47.99
N SER A 893 6.82 -42.68 47.89
CA SER A 893 5.93 -43.53 47.04
C SER A 893 4.46 -43.25 47.38
N GLU A 894 3.50 -43.85 46.64
CA GLU A 894 2.03 -43.81 46.80
C GLU A 894 1.37 -42.51 46.27
N SER A 895 0.40 -42.46 45.34
CA SER A 895 -0.68 -43.34 44.82
C SER A 895 -2.06 -43.16 45.47
N ARG A 896 -3.01 -42.52 44.77
CA ARG A 896 -4.24 -43.14 44.21
C ARG A 896 -5.25 -42.12 43.63
N PHE A 897 -5.94 -42.60 42.58
CA PHE A 897 -7.19 -42.11 41.96
C PHE A 897 -8.38 -42.11 42.96
N PRO A 898 -9.49 -41.36 42.74
CA PRO A 898 -10.49 -41.73 41.71
C PRO A 898 -11.24 -40.62 40.94
N VAL A 899 -11.90 -41.10 39.88
CA VAL A 899 -12.76 -40.41 38.91
C VAL A 899 -14.18 -40.20 39.45
N TYR A 900 -14.86 -39.13 39.04
CA TYR A 900 -16.33 -39.12 38.91
C TYR A 900 -16.79 -38.42 37.61
N ARG A 901 -17.82 -39.00 36.97
CA ARG A 901 -18.63 -38.37 35.89
C ARG A 901 -19.80 -37.60 36.52
N PHE A 902 -20.36 -36.59 35.83
CA PHE A 902 -21.80 -36.59 35.45
C PHE A 902 -22.15 -35.50 34.40
N ARG A 903 -23.43 -35.44 34.03
CA ARG A 903 -24.04 -34.95 32.77
C ARG A 903 -24.23 -33.44 32.59
N LEU A 904 -24.26 -33.03 31.31
CA LEU A 904 -25.19 -32.11 30.64
C LEU A 904 -26.23 -31.32 31.48
N SER A 905 -26.28 -30.01 31.27
CA SER A 905 -27.54 -29.24 31.10
C SER A 905 -27.29 -27.93 30.35
N SER A 906 -28.19 -27.59 29.43
CA SER A 906 -28.27 -26.30 28.74
C SER A 906 -28.95 -25.22 29.59
N LEU A 907 -28.49 -23.97 29.51
CA LEU A 907 -29.28 -22.73 29.55
C LEU A 907 -28.35 -21.55 29.23
N GLY A 908 -28.88 -20.53 28.55
CA GLY A 908 -28.05 -19.47 27.95
C GLY A 908 -28.10 -18.14 28.68
N LEU A 909 -27.12 -17.29 28.34
CA LEU A 909 -27.27 -15.86 28.04
C LEU A 909 -26.14 -15.45 27.10
#